data_AF-A0A8S3V1Y8-F1
#
_entry.id   AF-A0A8S3V1Y8-F1
#
_cell.length_a   1.000
_cell.length_b   1.000
_cell.length_c   1.000
_cell.angle_alpha   90.00
_cell.angle_beta   90.00
_cell.angle_gamma   90.00
#
_symmetry.space_group_name_H-M   'P 1'
#
loop_
_entity.id
_entity.type
_entity.pdbx_description
1 polymer ?
#
loop_
_entity_poly.entity_id
_entity_poly.type
_entity_poly.pdbx_seq_one_letter_code
_entity_poly.pdbx_strand_id
1 'polypeptide(L)'
;MDDASFTTPNKCHLTKATYNGSVGKNRRRLFPDSPEEKLSSDILLILPSVLNNLNKGGYKEDFCLLLKGIASGKFPIHNIAFRLLLDIAKWYSLDNTTQMQYSSESMKFWKVVYRLFHGKALRFLSGEKSIGQVIDGSSSKGLYDPQKSKINFAVPNINSINNFQSVNINIPKEIFPGIITEAFKFLPRGKSYVLSVDGKKLAPGLNSKHGDQDLFGHEDRNSLQSLQKRLDTEIQKVESLINEWITMTNNDRKEKLFEIVRIVSLRIKDLRELFQNQNFALKKFYKEAGEDWRTSRYVYAISSIQALMFQIKSVLKRLLETNNMIFNEITILCQSSKSFLRGTNTDMYSQDNWVSLKEPEDLPGSIGDDLRFVKQRSPLWFENRNGFRLTGSKIFEGLGLDSLKNLQKHHDKVIKKKDVQENISEIVQERMDHGTKSEIHAIATLTSKVLPVYYPDMKYFEEGAFHIKHDGKPFILVSPDGSIGQLELGTAHEQTVPVLSCEFKCPFPNENTIPVHYTIPTRYIPQILAEMASTHTETLLYICWTEDSTTVFRAKFDSDLWEMMKTEAISLYGQEAPKRPTRVSDNAKEIRERMIEYKQTNVEFLCEIPSVKCTTNGISQTNTETPYVFPLTIVNENAESESKYLKSKAYIKKS
;
A
#
# COMPACT_ATOMS: atom_id res chain seq x y z
N MET A 1 -2.38 25.22 -72.10
CA MET A 1 -2.95 26.56 -71.92
C MET A 1 -2.34 27.22 -70.70
N ASP A 2 -1.19 27.87 -70.74
CA ASP A 2 -0.03 27.90 -71.62
C ASP A 2 1.03 28.74 -70.86
N ASP A 3 2.29 28.34 -71.01
CA ASP A 3 3.50 29.17 -71.23
C ASP A 3 3.83 30.32 -70.25
N ALA A 4 4.97 30.27 -69.56
CA ALA A 4 6.37 30.40 -70.03
C ALA A 4 6.84 31.86 -70.23
N SER A 5 7.71 32.28 -69.30
CA SER A 5 9.07 32.80 -69.55
C SER A 5 9.36 34.28 -69.90
N PHE A 6 10.55 34.70 -69.43
CA PHE A 6 11.40 35.86 -69.80
C PHE A 6 10.90 37.28 -69.41
N THR A 7 11.69 38.26 -68.95
CA THR A 7 13.10 38.64 -69.18
C THR A 7 13.52 39.71 -68.14
N THR A 8 14.81 39.80 -67.79
CA THR A 8 15.51 41.00 -67.22
C THR A 8 15.87 41.99 -68.36
N PRO A 9 16.64 43.11 -68.23
CA PRO A 9 17.25 43.85 -67.09
C PRO A 9 17.13 45.41 -67.20
N ASN A 10 17.59 46.19 -66.20
CA ASN A 10 18.11 47.59 -66.33
C ASN A 10 18.69 48.06 -64.97
N LYS A 11 19.98 48.36 -64.82
CA LYS A 11 20.77 49.58 -65.17
C LYS A 11 20.87 50.60 -64.01
N CYS A 12 22.01 51.33 -64.02
CA CYS A 12 22.43 52.47 -63.19
C CYS A 12 23.29 52.14 -61.96
N HIS A 13 24.42 52.79 -61.66
CA HIS A 13 25.20 53.83 -62.33
C HIS A 13 26.65 53.76 -61.79
N LEU A 14 27.64 53.80 -62.67
CA LEU A 14 29.05 54.00 -62.33
C LEU A 14 29.41 55.46 -62.62
N THR A 15 29.80 56.21 -61.60
CA THR A 15 30.43 57.53 -61.72
C THR A 15 31.95 57.39 -61.78
N LYS A 16 32.53 58.02 -62.80
CA LYS A 16 33.96 58.19 -63.02
C LYS A 16 34.53 59.18 -61.99
N ALA A 17 35.67 58.84 -61.39
CA ALA A 17 36.62 59.81 -60.87
C ALA A 17 37.99 59.53 -61.50
N THR A 18 38.50 60.55 -62.18
CA THR A 18 39.78 60.62 -62.89
C THR A 18 40.97 60.57 -61.94
N TYR A 19 41.97 59.74 -62.26
CA TYR A 19 43.27 59.68 -61.59
C TYR A 19 44.32 60.30 -62.52
N ASN A 20 44.88 61.46 -62.13
CA ASN A 20 46.07 62.04 -62.74
C ASN A 20 47.28 61.73 -61.84
N GLY A 21 48.39 61.39 -62.50
CA GLY A 21 49.46 60.60 -61.93
C GLY A 21 50.46 61.33 -61.03
N SER A 22 51.38 60.54 -60.49
CA SER A 22 52.79 60.91 -60.38
C SER A 22 53.63 59.64 -60.19
N VAL A 23 54.63 59.53 -61.05
CA VAL A 23 55.66 58.49 -61.04
C VAL A 23 56.61 58.83 -59.90
N GLY A 24 56.56 58.04 -58.83
CA GLY A 24 57.49 58.10 -57.70
C GLY A 24 58.09 56.73 -57.46
N LYS A 25 59.36 56.55 -57.85
CA LYS A 25 60.19 55.40 -57.45
C LYS A 25 60.23 55.33 -55.92
N ASN A 26 59.70 54.26 -55.34
CA ASN A 26 60.10 53.81 -54.00
C ASN A 26 60.05 52.28 -53.91
N ARG A 27 61.21 51.66 -54.12
CA ARG A 27 61.51 50.32 -53.62
C ARG A 27 61.51 50.40 -52.09
N ARG A 28 60.54 49.72 -51.45
CA ARG A 28 60.57 49.07 -50.12
C ARG A 28 59.19 49.16 -49.46
N ARG A 29 58.37 48.11 -49.60
CA ARG A 29 57.58 47.52 -48.50
C ARG A 29 57.44 46.04 -48.80
N LEU A 30 58.26 45.21 -48.16
CA LEU A 30 58.19 43.75 -48.22
C LEU A 30 57.67 43.15 -46.90
N PHE A 31 57.11 43.99 -46.02
CA PHE A 31 56.52 43.53 -44.77
C PHE A 31 55.11 44.11 -44.61
N PRO A 32 54.11 43.28 -44.30
CA PRO A 32 52.73 43.71 -44.05
C PRO A 32 52.67 44.60 -42.80
N ASP A 33 51.94 45.71 -42.89
CA ASP A 33 51.89 46.76 -41.84
C ASP A 33 50.80 46.46 -40.80
N SER A 34 49.97 45.42 -40.99
CA SER A 34 48.99 44.97 -40.01
C SER A 34 49.04 43.46 -39.72
N PRO A 35 48.66 43.02 -38.48
CA PRO A 35 48.55 41.59 -38.15
C PRO A 35 47.61 40.81 -39.07
N GLU A 36 46.57 41.48 -39.61
CA GLU A 36 45.59 40.88 -40.52
C GLU A 36 46.16 40.67 -41.93
N GLU A 37 46.96 41.61 -42.42
CA GLU A 37 47.69 41.46 -43.69
C GLU A 37 48.74 40.35 -43.61
N LYS A 38 49.42 40.23 -42.45
CA LYS A 38 50.37 39.15 -42.20
C LYS A 38 49.68 37.77 -42.19
N LEU A 39 48.57 37.64 -41.47
CA LEU A 39 47.79 36.41 -41.42
C LEU A 39 47.22 36.03 -42.81
N SER A 40 46.75 37.03 -43.56
CA SER A 40 46.22 36.81 -44.91
C SER A 40 47.31 36.33 -45.87
N SER A 41 48.51 36.89 -45.78
CA SER A 41 49.69 36.43 -46.54
C SER A 41 50.08 35.00 -46.16
N ASP A 42 50.12 34.67 -44.85
CA ASP A 42 50.49 33.34 -44.37
C ASP A 42 49.48 32.27 -44.81
N ILE A 43 48.18 32.57 -44.79
CA ILE A 43 47.13 31.66 -45.30
C ILE A 43 47.32 31.41 -46.80
N LEU A 44 47.55 32.46 -47.60
CA LEU A 44 47.73 32.33 -49.04
C LEU A 44 48.96 31.48 -49.39
N LEU A 45 50.03 31.54 -48.58
CA LEU A 45 51.23 30.73 -48.77
C LEU A 45 51.00 29.23 -48.52
N ILE A 46 50.21 28.87 -47.50
CA ILE A 46 49.97 27.46 -47.16
C ILE A 46 48.81 26.83 -47.93
N LEU A 47 47.87 27.66 -48.44
CA LEU A 47 46.63 27.20 -49.06
C LEU A 47 46.83 26.21 -50.23
N PRO A 48 47.79 26.39 -51.15
CA PRO A 48 48.03 25.41 -52.21
C PRO A 48 48.40 24.02 -51.67
N SER A 49 49.23 23.97 -50.62
CA SER A 49 49.63 22.72 -49.97
C SER A 49 48.44 22.06 -49.26
N VAL A 50 47.65 22.86 -48.54
CA VAL A 50 46.40 22.40 -47.89
C VAL A 50 45.43 21.80 -48.90
N LEU A 51 45.17 22.51 -50.00
CA LEU A 51 44.26 22.03 -51.05
C LEU A 51 44.79 20.77 -51.74
N ASN A 52 46.10 20.66 -51.96
CA ASN A 52 46.70 19.46 -52.52
C ASN A 52 46.54 18.24 -51.58
N ASN A 53 46.79 18.43 -50.28
CA ASN A 53 46.63 17.36 -49.28
C ASN A 53 45.18 16.93 -49.12
N LEU A 54 44.23 17.88 -49.11
CA LEU A 54 42.80 17.58 -49.09
C LEU A 54 42.34 16.87 -50.35
N ASN A 55 42.90 17.23 -51.51
CA ASN A 55 42.61 16.56 -52.77
C ASN A 55 43.06 15.09 -52.75
N LYS A 56 44.25 14.80 -52.20
CA LYS A 56 44.73 13.43 -52.01
C LYS A 56 43.83 12.62 -51.07
N GLY A 57 43.19 13.27 -50.09
CA GLY A 57 42.26 12.64 -49.16
C GLY A 57 40.80 12.60 -49.64
N GLY A 58 40.46 13.19 -50.79
CA GLY A 58 39.08 13.29 -51.28
C GLY A 58 38.17 14.25 -50.51
N TYR A 59 38.73 15.19 -49.74
CA TYR A 59 37.99 16.14 -48.89
C TYR A 59 38.02 17.59 -49.39
N LYS A 60 38.49 17.81 -50.62
CA LYS A 60 38.68 19.16 -51.16
C LYS A 60 37.34 19.90 -51.30
N GLU A 61 36.31 19.26 -51.86
CA GLU A 61 34.99 19.87 -52.00
C GLU A 61 34.36 20.22 -50.64
N ASP A 62 34.42 19.30 -49.68
CA ASP A 62 33.85 19.49 -48.33
C ASP A 62 34.53 20.62 -47.57
N PHE A 63 35.86 20.71 -47.66
CA PHE A 63 36.60 21.83 -47.07
C PHE A 63 36.23 23.16 -47.71
N CYS A 64 36.07 23.20 -49.05
CA CYS A 64 35.58 24.40 -49.73
C CYS A 64 34.16 24.77 -49.31
N LEU A 65 33.27 23.79 -49.08
CA LEU A 65 31.91 24.02 -48.56
C LEU A 65 31.94 24.60 -47.15
N LEU A 66 32.80 24.07 -46.26
CA LEU A 66 33.00 24.60 -44.92
C LEU A 66 33.46 26.06 -44.97
N LEU A 67 34.49 26.37 -45.77
CA LEU A 67 34.99 27.74 -45.92
C LEU A 67 33.94 28.69 -46.49
N LYS A 68 33.19 28.26 -47.52
CA LYS A 68 32.07 29.05 -48.08
C LYS A 68 30.99 29.30 -47.02
N GLY A 69 30.65 28.28 -46.22
CA GLY A 69 29.67 28.38 -45.16
C GLY A 69 30.09 29.35 -44.04
N ILE A 70 31.38 29.34 -43.66
CA ILE A 70 31.96 30.29 -42.71
C ILE A 70 31.94 31.71 -43.30
N ALA A 71 32.46 31.88 -44.53
CA ALA A 71 32.54 33.18 -45.20
C ALA A 71 31.16 33.81 -45.42
N SER A 72 30.13 32.99 -45.69
CA SER A 72 28.76 33.47 -45.86
C SER A 72 27.98 33.61 -44.55
N GLY A 73 28.60 33.35 -43.38
CA GLY A 73 27.93 33.37 -42.07
C GLY A 73 26.87 32.29 -41.85
N LYS A 74 26.76 31.31 -42.77
CA LYS A 74 25.78 30.21 -42.67
C LYS A 74 26.22 29.13 -41.70
N PHE A 75 27.53 28.99 -41.49
CA PHE A 75 28.09 28.01 -40.58
C PHE A 75 28.27 28.61 -39.17
N PRO A 76 27.66 28.02 -38.11
CA PRO A 76 27.71 28.58 -36.77
C PRO A 76 29.08 28.31 -36.12
N ILE A 77 30.02 29.25 -36.26
CA ILE A 77 31.39 29.14 -35.71
C ILE A 77 31.44 29.00 -34.17
N HIS A 78 30.36 29.33 -33.47
CA HIS A 78 30.26 29.14 -32.02
C HIS A 78 29.78 27.73 -31.62
N ASN A 79 29.34 26.90 -32.56
CA ASN A 79 28.89 25.54 -32.32
C ASN A 79 30.02 24.69 -31.72
N ILE A 80 29.66 23.84 -30.75
CA ILE A 80 30.63 22.97 -30.07
C ILE A 80 31.37 22.04 -31.04
N ALA A 81 30.71 21.52 -32.09
CA ALA A 81 31.35 20.64 -33.06
C ALA A 81 32.52 21.33 -33.79
N PHE A 82 32.35 22.60 -34.15
CA PHE A 82 33.41 23.39 -34.78
C PHE A 82 34.56 23.68 -33.81
N ARG A 83 34.24 24.03 -32.56
CA ARG A 83 35.26 24.25 -31.52
C ARG A 83 36.06 23.00 -31.23
N LEU A 84 35.42 21.83 -31.18
CA LEU A 84 36.09 20.55 -31.01
C LEU A 84 36.97 20.19 -32.22
N LEU A 85 36.54 20.52 -33.45
CA LEU A 85 37.37 20.39 -34.64
C LEU A 85 38.63 21.27 -34.53
N LEU A 86 38.49 22.52 -34.09
CA LEU A 86 39.64 23.40 -33.85
C LEU A 86 40.56 22.87 -32.75
N ASP A 87 40.02 22.23 -31.71
CA ASP A 87 40.83 21.62 -30.65
C ASP A 87 41.64 20.42 -31.19
N ILE A 88 41.11 19.66 -32.16
CA ILE A 88 41.87 18.60 -32.86
C ILE A 88 42.99 19.22 -33.71
N ALA A 89 42.68 20.26 -34.47
CA ALA A 89 43.69 20.94 -35.29
C ALA A 89 44.83 21.50 -34.41
N LYS A 90 44.48 22.12 -33.27
CA LYS A 90 45.46 22.57 -32.27
C LYS A 90 46.29 21.41 -31.75
N TRP A 91 45.65 20.31 -31.35
CA TRP A 91 46.35 19.14 -30.81
C TRP A 91 47.47 18.67 -31.74
N TYR A 92 47.19 18.48 -33.03
CA TYR A 92 48.18 18.03 -34.01
C TYR A 92 49.26 19.07 -34.37
N SER A 93 49.06 20.34 -34.03
CA SER A 93 50.06 21.41 -34.23
C SER A 93 51.03 21.61 -33.06
N LEU A 94 50.84 20.90 -31.94
CA LEU A 94 51.70 21.04 -30.77
C LEU A 94 52.93 20.13 -30.86
N ASP A 95 54.01 20.56 -30.23
CA ASP A 95 55.20 19.72 -30.01
C ASP A 95 54.94 18.69 -28.90
N ASN A 96 54.05 19.02 -27.95
CA ASN A 96 53.64 18.14 -26.86
C ASN A 96 52.19 18.40 -26.44
N THR A 97 51.45 17.32 -26.22
CA THR A 97 50.08 17.31 -25.67
C THR A 97 49.87 18.09 -24.36
N THR A 98 50.88 18.30 -23.50
CA THR A 98 50.70 19.13 -22.28
C THR A 98 50.52 20.61 -22.55
N GLN A 99 50.93 21.08 -23.74
CA GLN A 99 50.72 22.46 -24.17
C GLN A 99 49.26 22.71 -24.60
N MET A 100 48.42 21.67 -24.62
CA MET A 100 47.03 21.80 -25.06
C MET A 100 46.22 22.69 -24.12
N GLN A 101 45.70 23.79 -24.67
CA GLN A 101 44.79 24.70 -23.99
C GLN A 101 43.40 24.60 -24.58
N TYR A 102 42.42 24.25 -23.73
CA TYR A 102 41.03 24.11 -24.12
C TYR A 102 40.26 25.42 -23.93
N SER A 103 39.34 25.71 -24.85
CA SER A 103 38.41 26.82 -24.66
C SER A 103 37.47 26.56 -23.48
N SER A 104 36.91 27.64 -22.89
CA SER A 104 35.97 27.51 -21.77
C SER A 104 34.72 26.71 -22.17
N GLU A 105 34.28 26.86 -23.42
CA GLU A 105 33.15 26.15 -24.01
C GLU A 105 33.44 24.65 -24.20
N SER A 106 34.63 24.30 -24.71
CA SER A 106 35.07 22.91 -24.82
C SER A 106 35.14 22.24 -23.43
N MET A 107 35.69 22.95 -22.43
CA MET A 107 35.75 22.45 -21.06
C MET A 107 34.36 22.23 -20.44
N LYS A 108 33.41 23.15 -20.66
CA LYS A 108 32.01 22.98 -20.25
C LYS A 108 31.39 21.74 -20.88
N PHE A 109 31.57 21.55 -22.18
CA PHE A 109 31.07 20.37 -22.90
C PHE A 109 31.65 19.07 -22.31
N TRP A 110 32.97 18.97 -22.18
CA TRP A 110 33.61 17.77 -21.65
C TRP A 110 33.24 17.50 -20.18
N LYS A 111 32.99 18.53 -19.39
CA LYS A 111 32.47 18.40 -18.02
C LYS A 111 31.06 17.80 -17.99
N VAL A 112 30.19 18.20 -18.90
CA VAL A 112 28.85 17.60 -19.05
C VAL A 112 28.96 16.13 -19.46
N VAL A 113 29.78 15.82 -20.48
CA VAL A 113 30.02 14.44 -20.93
C VAL A 113 30.53 13.56 -19.79
N TYR A 114 31.51 14.04 -19.02
CA TYR A 114 32.03 13.32 -17.86
C TYR A 114 30.99 13.11 -16.76
N ARG A 115 30.13 14.11 -16.49
CA ARG A 115 29.11 13.97 -15.45
C ARG A 115 28.01 12.98 -15.84
N LEU A 116 27.63 12.92 -17.11
CA LEU A 116 26.58 12.03 -17.59
C LEU A 116 27.06 10.60 -17.81
N PHE A 117 28.30 10.42 -18.28
CA PHE A 117 28.79 9.13 -18.77
C PHE A 117 30.11 8.68 -18.14
N HIS A 118 30.62 9.43 -17.16
CA HIS A 118 31.86 9.18 -16.43
C HIS A 118 33.09 9.03 -17.33
N GLY A 119 34.19 8.51 -16.76
CA GLY A 119 35.46 8.38 -17.46
C GLY A 119 35.44 7.39 -18.65
N LYS A 120 34.46 6.48 -18.72
CA LYS A 120 34.35 5.52 -19.83
C LYS A 120 34.08 6.23 -21.16
N ALA A 121 33.14 7.18 -21.17
CA ALA A 121 32.85 7.95 -22.39
C ALA A 121 34.01 8.85 -22.81
N LEU A 122 34.72 9.47 -21.86
CA LEU A 122 35.89 10.29 -22.20
C LEU A 122 37.00 9.47 -22.87
N ARG A 123 37.22 8.23 -22.41
CA ARG A 123 38.20 7.32 -23.03
C ARG A 123 37.77 6.88 -24.42
N PHE A 124 36.49 6.56 -24.60
CA PHE A 124 35.94 6.19 -25.90
C PHE A 124 36.07 7.34 -26.91
N LEU A 125 35.62 8.53 -26.51
CA LEU A 125 35.67 9.73 -27.36
C LEU A 125 37.08 10.28 -27.56
N SER A 126 38.04 9.96 -26.69
CA SER A 126 39.42 10.39 -26.91
C SER A 126 40.13 9.60 -28.00
N GLY A 127 39.73 8.35 -28.24
CA GLY A 127 40.54 7.43 -29.05
C GLY A 127 41.88 7.09 -28.39
N GLU A 128 42.82 6.61 -29.20
CA GLU A 128 44.13 6.13 -28.74
C GLU A 128 45.13 7.29 -28.60
N LYS A 129 45.18 7.85 -27.39
CA LYS A 129 46.13 8.93 -27.01
C LYS A 129 47.57 8.45 -26.78
N SER A 130 48.00 7.43 -27.53
CA SER A 130 49.34 6.84 -27.40
C SER A 130 49.64 6.24 -26.00
N ILE A 131 48.63 5.75 -25.28
CA ILE A 131 48.81 5.10 -23.96
C ILE A 131 49.80 3.92 -24.05
N GLY A 132 49.83 3.22 -25.19
CA GLY A 132 50.81 2.16 -25.46
C GLY A 132 52.27 2.63 -25.35
N GLN A 133 52.56 3.88 -25.72
CA GLN A 133 53.92 4.45 -25.69
C GLN A 133 54.46 4.70 -24.28
N VAL A 134 53.57 4.82 -23.28
CA VAL A 134 53.98 4.89 -21.87
C VAL A 134 54.16 3.49 -21.29
N ILE A 135 53.40 2.52 -21.79
CA ILE A 135 53.48 1.13 -21.35
C ILE A 135 54.75 0.45 -21.90
N ASP A 136 55.16 0.77 -23.14
CA ASP A 136 56.38 0.24 -23.77
C ASP A 136 57.65 1.05 -23.45
N GLY A 137 57.53 2.14 -22.67
CA GLY A 137 58.65 2.99 -22.24
C GLY A 137 59.18 3.96 -23.32
N SER A 138 58.54 4.03 -24.50
CA SER A 138 58.95 4.93 -25.59
C SER A 138 58.60 6.40 -25.35
N SER A 139 57.75 6.71 -24.37
CA SER A 139 57.38 8.06 -23.96
C SER A 139 57.10 8.13 -22.45
N SER A 140 57.30 9.31 -21.85
CA SER A 140 56.89 9.58 -20.46
C SER A 140 55.47 10.18 -20.38
N LYS A 141 54.82 10.00 -19.23
CA LYS A 141 53.43 10.43 -19.00
C LYS A 141 53.30 11.95 -19.15
N GLY A 142 52.62 12.40 -20.21
CA GLY A 142 52.43 13.83 -20.50
C GLY A 142 53.47 14.43 -21.46
N LEU A 143 54.30 13.61 -22.10
CA LEU A 143 55.25 14.04 -23.14
C LEU A 143 54.97 13.30 -24.45
N TYR A 144 53.69 13.16 -24.80
CA TYR A 144 53.29 12.46 -26.02
C TYR A 144 53.48 13.37 -27.23
N ASP A 145 54.03 12.79 -28.29
CA ASP A 145 54.06 13.39 -29.63
C ASP A 145 52.62 13.38 -30.20
N PRO A 146 51.98 14.56 -30.36
CA PRO A 146 50.62 14.62 -30.86
C PRO A 146 50.47 14.08 -32.29
N GLN A 147 51.52 14.16 -33.11
CA GLN A 147 51.51 13.72 -34.51
C GLN A 147 51.42 12.19 -34.65
N LYS A 148 51.85 11.45 -33.62
CA LYS A 148 51.75 9.98 -33.58
C LYS A 148 50.44 9.49 -32.94
N SER A 149 49.61 10.39 -32.42
CA SER A 149 48.37 10.02 -31.74
C SER A 149 47.23 9.73 -32.72
N LYS A 150 46.36 8.78 -32.36
CA LYS A 150 45.15 8.43 -33.11
C LYS A 150 43.92 8.85 -32.32
N ILE A 151 43.82 10.15 -32.04
CA ILE A 151 42.70 10.70 -31.28
C ILE A 151 41.46 10.85 -32.15
N ASN A 152 40.28 10.63 -31.55
CA ASN A 152 39.00 11.00 -32.18
C ASN A 152 38.66 12.47 -31.87
N PHE A 153 38.88 12.87 -30.61
CA PHE A 153 38.77 14.24 -30.13
C PHE A 153 39.90 14.56 -29.17
N ALA A 154 40.32 15.83 -29.13
CA ALA A 154 41.20 16.35 -28.10
C ALA A 154 40.39 16.47 -26.78
N VAL A 155 40.37 15.39 -25.99
CA VAL A 155 39.63 15.35 -24.72
C VAL A 155 40.55 15.80 -23.56
N PRO A 156 40.15 16.73 -22.69
CA PRO A 156 40.93 17.07 -21.50
C PRO A 156 41.07 15.88 -20.54
N ASN A 157 42.11 15.87 -19.72
CA ASN A 157 42.23 14.84 -18.68
C ASN A 157 41.18 15.06 -17.57
N ILE A 158 40.87 13.99 -16.82
CA ILE A 158 39.82 14.02 -15.78
C ILE A 158 40.13 15.07 -14.70
N ASN A 159 41.39 15.27 -14.34
CA ASN A 159 41.78 16.24 -13.33
C ASN A 159 41.48 17.67 -13.78
N SER A 160 41.82 18.02 -15.03
CA SER A 160 41.48 19.30 -15.65
C SER A 160 39.97 19.53 -15.68
N ILE A 161 39.18 18.48 -15.99
CA ILE A 161 37.70 18.57 -16.02
C ILE A 161 37.13 18.78 -14.61
N ASN A 162 37.64 18.07 -13.61
CA ASN A 162 37.20 18.19 -12.22
C ASN A 162 37.56 19.55 -11.62
N ASN A 163 38.74 20.07 -11.94
CA ASN A 163 39.24 21.34 -11.43
C ASN A 163 38.61 22.55 -12.14
N PHE A 164 38.00 22.35 -13.31
CA PHE A 164 37.32 23.41 -14.05
C PHE A 164 36.03 23.84 -13.34
N GLN A 165 36.01 25.03 -12.76
CA GLN A 165 34.80 25.64 -12.19
C GLN A 165 34.09 26.50 -13.24
N SER A 166 32.90 26.06 -13.68
CA SER A 166 32.04 26.88 -14.54
C SER A 166 31.25 27.85 -13.66
N VAL A 167 31.42 29.15 -13.89
CA VAL A 167 30.87 30.25 -13.08
C VAL A 167 29.34 30.21 -12.86
N ASN A 168 28.58 29.43 -13.66
CA ASN A 168 27.11 29.48 -13.69
C ASN A 168 26.38 28.17 -13.34
N ILE A 169 27.06 27.14 -12.83
CA ILE A 169 26.38 25.87 -12.45
C ILE A 169 26.95 25.38 -11.11
N ASN A 170 26.22 25.68 -10.03
CA ASN A 170 26.55 25.22 -8.67
C ASN A 170 25.80 23.91 -8.40
N ILE A 171 26.35 22.79 -8.87
CA ILE A 171 25.85 21.45 -8.53
C ILE A 171 26.57 21.01 -7.24
N PRO A 172 25.86 20.52 -6.21
CA PRO A 172 26.45 20.09 -4.93
C PRO A 172 27.60 19.09 -5.13
N LYS A 173 28.66 19.23 -4.34
CA LYS A 173 29.80 18.29 -4.34
C LYS A 173 29.45 16.92 -3.76
N GLU A 174 28.50 16.90 -2.84
CA GLU A 174 27.94 15.70 -2.21
C GLU A 174 26.45 15.61 -2.51
N ILE A 175 26.01 14.41 -2.89
CA ILE A 175 24.60 14.09 -3.11
C ILE A 175 24.19 13.19 -1.96
N PHE A 176 23.43 13.73 -1.01
CA PHE A 176 22.90 12.97 0.10
C PHE A 176 21.89 11.91 -0.39
N PRO A 177 21.74 10.77 0.33
CA PRO A 177 20.66 9.83 0.05
C PRO A 177 19.30 10.52 0.09
N GLY A 178 18.47 10.33 -0.94
CA GLY A 178 17.16 10.97 -1.06
C GLY A 178 16.90 11.56 -2.44
N ILE A 179 15.83 12.35 -2.55
CA ILE A 179 15.42 13.03 -3.78
C ILE A 179 16.31 14.25 -4.03
N ILE A 180 16.90 14.36 -5.22
CA ILE A 180 17.71 15.52 -5.61
C ILE A 180 16.77 16.67 -6.00
N THR A 181 16.30 17.44 -5.02
CA THR A 181 15.27 18.47 -5.24
C THR A 181 15.72 19.57 -6.21
N GLU A 182 17.01 19.84 -6.26
CA GLU A 182 17.64 20.79 -7.17
C GLU A 182 17.43 20.40 -8.64
N ALA A 183 17.35 19.09 -8.94
CA ALA A 183 17.12 18.60 -10.29
C ALA A 183 15.76 19.07 -10.85
N PHE A 184 14.76 19.26 -9.98
CA PHE A 184 13.43 19.75 -10.39
C PHE A 184 13.46 21.18 -10.91
N LYS A 185 14.36 22.03 -10.40
CA LYS A 185 14.48 23.44 -10.83
C LYS A 185 14.89 23.57 -12.30
N PHE A 186 15.49 22.52 -12.85
CA PHE A 186 15.98 22.48 -14.23
C PHE A 186 15.01 21.77 -15.19
N LEU A 187 13.88 21.26 -14.69
CA LEU A 187 12.90 20.60 -15.55
C LEU A 187 12.07 21.65 -16.32
N PRO A 188 11.95 21.52 -17.65
CA PRO A 188 11.01 22.31 -18.42
C PRO A 188 9.58 22.19 -17.86
N ARG A 189 8.94 23.33 -17.59
CA ARG A 189 7.55 23.41 -17.11
C ARG A 189 6.58 22.86 -18.16
N GLY A 190 5.46 22.30 -17.71
CA GLY A 190 4.40 21.78 -18.59
C GLY A 190 4.69 20.43 -19.24
N LYS A 191 5.75 19.73 -18.81
CA LYS A 191 6.04 18.36 -19.20
C LYS A 191 5.95 17.43 -17.99
N SER A 192 5.56 16.19 -18.25
CA SER A 192 5.56 15.13 -17.25
C SER A 192 6.93 14.46 -17.19
N TYR A 193 7.35 14.10 -15.98
CA TYR A 193 8.61 13.44 -15.70
C TYR A 193 8.39 12.30 -14.72
N VAL A 194 9.18 11.24 -14.87
CA VAL A 194 9.17 10.07 -13.99
C VAL A 194 10.47 10.08 -13.20
N LEU A 195 10.33 9.95 -11.88
CA LEU A 195 11.45 9.79 -10.96
C LEU A 195 11.74 8.29 -10.80
N SER A 196 13.00 7.88 -10.94
CA SER A 196 13.41 6.52 -10.65
C SER A 196 13.15 6.16 -9.19
N VAL A 197 12.99 4.87 -8.92
CA VAL A 197 12.71 4.32 -7.57
C VAL A 197 13.74 4.76 -6.53
N ASP A 198 14.99 4.99 -6.94
CA ASP A 198 16.06 5.46 -6.05
C ASP A 198 16.08 6.98 -5.83
N GLY A 199 15.14 7.73 -6.42
CA GLY A 199 15.00 9.18 -6.27
C GLY A 199 16.04 10.03 -7.02
N LYS A 200 16.89 9.40 -7.86
CA LYS A 200 18.10 10.06 -8.40
C LYS A 200 18.04 10.38 -9.89
N LYS A 201 17.16 9.72 -10.65
CA LYS A 201 17.07 9.88 -12.10
C LYS A 201 15.68 10.37 -12.48
N LEU A 202 15.63 11.51 -13.15
CA LEU A 202 14.42 12.03 -13.77
C LEU A 202 14.46 11.72 -15.26
N ALA A 203 13.48 10.97 -15.74
CA ALA A 203 13.28 10.70 -17.16
C ALA A 203 12.06 11.51 -17.65
N PRO A 204 12.08 12.06 -18.87
CA PRO A 204 10.86 12.52 -19.51
C PRO A 204 9.90 11.34 -19.60
N GLY A 205 8.70 11.47 -19.06
CA GLY A 205 7.78 10.35 -18.99
C GLY A 205 6.35 10.84 -19.00
N LEU A 206 5.55 10.18 -19.83
CA LEU A 206 4.14 10.41 -20.17
C LEU A 206 3.94 11.29 -21.41
N ASN A 207 3.77 10.63 -22.56
CA ASN A 207 2.82 11.09 -23.58
C ASN A 207 1.54 10.25 -23.45
N SER A 208 0.44 10.68 -24.05
CA SER A 208 -0.88 10.03 -23.93
C SER A 208 -0.95 8.58 -24.42
N LYS A 209 0.15 8.02 -24.93
CA LYS A 209 0.22 6.68 -25.52
C LYS A 209 1.24 5.75 -24.85
N HIS A 210 2.24 6.26 -24.12
CA HIS A 210 3.30 5.46 -23.51
C HIS A 210 3.78 6.07 -22.19
N GLY A 211 3.84 5.22 -21.16
CA GLY A 211 4.47 5.44 -19.87
C GLY A 211 4.93 4.09 -19.33
N ASP A 212 6.02 4.06 -18.55
CA ASP A 212 6.34 2.86 -17.79
C ASP A 212 5.20 2.55 -16.82
N GLN A 213 5.02 1.25 -16.58
CA GLN A 213 3.93 0.62 -15.84
C GLN A 213 3.53 1.42 -14.60
N ASP A 214 2.21 1.55 -14.41
CA ASP A 214 1.52 1.46 -13.13
C ASP A 214 2.51 1.07 -12.03
N LEU A 215 2.64 1.85 -10.95
CA LEU A 215 3.46 1.44 -9.81
C LEU A 215 2.85 0.20 -9.12
N PHE A 216 2.19 -0.68 -9.85
CA PHE A 216 1.52 -1.89 -9.43
C PHE A 216 0.52 -1.60 -8.31
N GLY A 217 -0.18 -0.48 -8.40
CA GLY A 217 -1.11 0.04 -7.40
C GLY A 217 -0.45 0.72 -6.19
N HIS A 218 0.81 1.17 -6.29
CA HIS A 218 1.47 1.97 -5.23
C HIS A 218 1.10 3.45 -5.25
N GLU A 219 0.31 3.93 -6.21
CA GLU A 219 -0.31 5.24 -6.10
C GLU A 219 -1.35 5.18 -4.97
N ASP A 220 -0.96 5.62 -3.77
CA ASP A 220 -1.95 5.86 -2.72
C ASP A 220 -3.00 6.83 -3.28
N ARG A 221 -4.29 6.52 -3.05
CA ARG A 221 -5.40 7.40 -3.44
C ARG A 221 -5.26 8.78 -2.80
N ASN A 222 -4.56 8.83 -1.66
CA ASN A 222 -4.23 10.04 -0.92
C ASN A 222 -2.83 10.52 -1.27
N SER A 223 -2.67 11.81 -1.56
CA SER A 223 -1.34 12.39 -1.76
C SER A 223 -0.53 12.39 -0.46
N LEU A 224 0.81 12.31 -0.54
CA LEU A 224 1.69 12.43 0.64
C LEU A 224 1.37 13.68 1.47
N GLN A 225 1.10 14.81 0.79
CA GLN A 225 0.71 16.06 1.45
C GLN A 225 -0.59 15.92 2.26
N SER A 226 -1.57 15.18 1.73
CA SER A 226 -2.83 14.93 2.45
C SER A 226 -2.63 14.04 3.68
N LEU A 227 -1.76 13.03 3.59
CA LEU A 227 -1.42 12.15 4.71
C LEU A 227 -0.65 12.90 5.81
N GLN A 228 0.32 13.74 5.43
CA GLN A 228 1.05 14.61 6.35
C GLN A 228 0.10 15.58 7.05
N LYS A 229 -0.74 16.29 6.29
CA LYS A 229 -1.75 17.19 6.87
C LYS A 229 -2.69 16.47 7.84
N ARG A 230 -3.13 15.25 7.50
CA ARG A 230 -3.96 14.43 8.40
C ARG A 230 -3.20 14.10 9.68
N LEU A 231 -1.94 13.69 9.57
CA LEU A 231 -1.09 13.37 10.73
C LEU A 231 -0.88 14.58 11.63
N ASP A 232 -0.55 15.73 11.06
CA ASP A 232 -0.37 16.97 11.82
C ASP A 232 -1.65 17.36 12.56
N THR A 233 -2.81 17.22 11.90
CA THR A 233 -4.12 17.51 12.50
C THR A 233 -4.41 16.56 13.67
N GLU A 234 -4.12 15.28 13.53
CA GLU A 234 -4.31 14.28 14.60
C GLU A 234 -3.36 14.51 15.77
N ILE A 235 -2.10 14.84 15.51
CA ILE A 235 -1.11 15.19 16.55
C ILE A 235 -1.58 16.42 17.32
N GLN A 236 -1.97 17.49 16.62
CA GLN A 236 -2.50 18.71 17.25
C GLN A 236 -3.73 18.41 18.12
N LYS A 237 -4.58 17.47 17.69
CA LYS A 237 -5.76 17.05 18.46
C LYS A 237 -5.37 16.35 19.76
N VAL A 238 -4.37 15.46 19.72
CA VAL A 238 -3.83 14.80 20.91
C VAL A 238 -3.16 15.81 21.84
N GLU A 239 -2.37 16.74 21.30
CA GLU A 239 -1.72 17.81 22.09
C GLU A 239 -2.74 18.73 22.77
N SER A 240 -3.81 19.13 22.08
CA SER A 240 -4.91 19.90 22.67
C SER A 240 -5.55 19.16 23.83
N LEU A 241 -5.81 17.85 23.67
CA LEU A 241 -6.40 17.04 24.73
C LEU A 241 -5.52 16.99 25.97
N ILE A 242 -4.20 16.87 25.80
CA ILE A 242 -3.25 16.86 26.93
C ILE A 242 -3.35 18.15 27.74
N ASN A 243 -3.47 19.30 27.07
CA ASN A 243 -3.58 20.61 27.73
C ASN A 243 -4.90 20.77 28.51
N GLU A 244 -5.99 20.19 28.01
CA GLU A 244 -7.32 20.27 28.62
C GLU A 244 -7.58 19.16 29.66
N TRP A 245 -6.69 18.16 29.74
CA TRP A 245 -6.94 16.92 30.49
C TRP A 245 -7.32 17.14 31.96
N ILE A 246 -6.64 18.07 32.63
CA ILE A 246 -6.82 18.32 34.08
C ILE A 246 -8.21 18.87 34.40
N THR A 247 -8.80 19.66 33.50
CA THR A 247 -10.08 20.33 33.72
C THR A 247 -11.29 19.49 33.31
N MET A 248 -11.08 18.39 32.58
CA MET A 248 -12.15 17.50 32.10
C MET A 248 -12.76 16.62 33.20
N THR A 249 -14.06 16.33 33.08
CA THR A 249 -14.71 15.29 33.90
C THR A 249 -14.24 13.89 33.48
N ASN A 250 -14.47 12.88 34.32
CA ASN A 250 -14.11 11.50 33.97
C ASN A 250 -14.86 10.98 32.73
N ASN A 251 -16.10 11.42 32.52
CA ASN A 251 -16.87 11.05 31.32
C ASN A 251 -16.28 11.69 30.06
N ASP A 252 -15.94 12.98 30.12
CA ASP A 252 -15.31 13.67 28.98
C ASP A 252 -13.94 13.04 28.65
N ARG A 253 -13.13 12.76 29.68
CA ARG A 253 -11.85 12.05 29.52
C ARG A 253 -12.03 10.72 28.82
N LYS A 254 -13.02 9.91 29.24
CA LYS A 254 -13.33 8.62 28.63
C LYS A 254 -13.68 8.75 27.15
N GLU A 255 -14.58 9.68 26.80
CA GLU A 255 -14.96 9.92 25.40
C GLU A 255 -13.76 10.34 24.54
N LYS A 256 -12.90 11.20 25.08
CA LYS A 256 -11.68 11.64 24.38
C LYS A 256 -10.64 10.53 24.23
N LEU A 257 -10.50 9.65 25.22
CA LEU A 257 -9.64 8.47 25.10
C LEU A 257 -10.15 7.49 24.03
N PHE A 258 -11.46 7.27 23.91
CA PHE A 258 -12.02 6.50 22.80
C PHE A 258 -11.69 7.11 21.44
N GLU A 259 -11.70 8.44 21.36
CA GLU A 259 -11.30 9.15 20.15
C GLU A 259 -9.84 8.89 19.78
N ILE A 260 -8.93 8.94 20.76
CA ILE A 260 -7.51 8.64 20.56
C ILE A 260 -7.32 7.18 20.14
N VAL A 261 -7.99 6.23 20.79
CA VAL A 261 -7.97 4.81 20.41
C VAL A 261 -8.30 4.66 18.93
N ARG A 262 -9.33 5.37 18.45
CA ARG A 262 -9.74 5.31 17.05
C ARG A 262 -8.67 5.89 16.12
N ILE A 263 -8.07 7.04 16.48
CA ILE A 263 -6.96 7.65 15.72
C ILE A 263 -5.79 6.67 15.61
N VAL A 264 -5.33 6.14 16.74
CA VAL A 264 -4.21 5.19 16.78
C VAL A 264 -4.53 3.91 16.00
N SER A 265 -5.74 3.37 16.13
CA SER A 265 -6.18 2.19 15.39
C SER A 265 -6.23 2.42 13.88
N LEU A 266 -6.64 3.59 13.42
CA LEU A 266 -6.59 3.96 12.00
C LEU A 266 -5.14 4.09 11.50
N ARG A 267 -4.20 4.53 12.34
CA ARG A 267 -2.77 4.52 11.99
C ARG A 267 -2.17 3.13 11.92
N ILE A 268 -2.59 2.23 12.81
CA ILE A 268 -2.21 0.81 12.72
C ILE A 268 -2.70 0.25 11.37
N LYS A 269 -3.95 0.54 10.98
CA LYS A 269 -4.49 0.19 9.66
C LYS A 269 -3.63 0.70 8.51
N ASP A 270 -3.36 2.01 8.44
CA ASP A 270 -2.54 2.60 7.37
C ASP A 270 -1.19 1.89 7.26
N LEU A 271 -0.56 1.60 8.40
CA LEU A 271 0.75 0.96 8.46
C LEU A 271 0.70 -0.52 8.05
N ARG A 272 -0.38 -1.25 8.35
CA ARG A 272 -0.55 -2.63 7.86
C ARG A 272 -0.78 -2.68 6.34
N GLU A 273 -1.57 -1.75 5.81
CA GLU A 273 -1.76 -1.60 4.36
C GLU A 273 -0.42 -1.29 3.68
N LEU A 274 0.34 -0.34 4.22
CA LEU A 274 1.69 -0.02 3.74
C LEU A 274 2.62 -1.23 3.85
N PHE A 275 2.64 -1.92 4.99
CA PHE A 275 3.47 -3.12 5.19
C PHE A 275 3.17 -4.19 4.14
N GLN A 276 1.89 -4.43 3.85
CA GLN A 276 1.48 -5.42 2.88
C GLN A 276 1.90 -5.04 1.45
N ASN A 277 1.76 -3.77 1.10
CA ASN A 277 2.21 -3.24 -0.18
C ASN A 277 3.75 -3.37 -0.33
N GLN A 278 4.50 -3.08 0.72
CA GLN A 278 5.96 -3.26 0.75
C GLN A 278 6.35 -4.74 0.64
N ASN A 279 5.62 -5.65 1.30
CA ASN A 279 5.87 -7.09 1.21
C ASN A 279 5.65 -7.62 -0.22
N PHE A 280 4.58 -7.16 -0.89
CA PHE A 280 4.33 -7.51 -2.29
C PHE A 280 5.45 -7.01 -3.21
N ALA A 281 5.87 -5.75 -3.04
CA ALA A 281 6.99 -5.18 -3.79
C ALA A 281 8.29 -5.96 -3.56
N LEU A 282 8.59 -6.29 -2.31
CA LEU A 282 9.77 -7.06 -1.93
C LEU A 282 9.79 -8.45 -2.59
N LYS A 283 8.66 -9.18 -2.55
CA LYS A 283 8.51 -10.50 -3.22
C LYS A 283 8.76 -10.39 -4.72
N LYS A 284 8.28 -9.32 -5.36
CA LYS A 284 8.54 -9.05 -6.77
C LYS A 284 10.01 -8.76 -7.05
N PHE A 285 10.65 -7.89 -6.26
CA PHE A 285 12.08 -7.60 -6.44
C PHE A 285 12.95 -8.83 -6.22
N TYR A 286 12.63 -9.69 -5.25
CA TYR A 286 13.34 -10.96 -5.10
C TYR A 286 13.22 -11.85 -6.33
N LYS A 287 12.02 -11.97 -6.89
CA LYS A 287 11.79 -12.75 -8.12
C LYS A 287 12.63 -12.21 -9.29
N GLU A 288 12.72 -10.89 -9.45
CA GLU A 288 13.50 -10.24 -10.52
C GLU A 288 15.02 -10.26 -10.27
N ALA A 289 15.44 -10.28 -9.01
CA ALA A 289 16.85 -10.26 -8.63
C ALA A 289 17.53 -11.64 -8.71
N GLY A 290 16.75 -12.73 -8.65
CA GLY A 290 17.24 -14.10 -8.60
C GLY A 290 17.75 -14.50 -7.21
N GLU A 291 18.34 -15.69 -7.12
CA GLU A 291 18.79 -16.28 -5.83
C GLU A 291 19.84 -15.42 -5.12
N ASP A 292 20.81 -14.87 -5.86
CA ASP A 292 21.82 -13.97 -5.31
C ASP A 292 21.44 -12.50 -5.52
N TRP A 293 20.32 -12.10 -4.90
CA TRP A 293 19.82 -10.73 -5.02
C TRP A 293 20.82 -9.65 -4.53
N ARG A 294 21.80 -10.03 -3.69
CA ARG A 294 22.80 -9.12 -3.13
C ARG A 294 23.79 -8.61 -4.19
N THR A 295 24.00 -9.36 -5.26
CA THR A 295 24.81 -8.92 -6.41
C THR A 295 23.95 -8.33 -7.53
N SER A 296 22.62 -8.39 -7.40
CA SER A 296 21.70 -7.84 -8.40
C SER A 296 21.70 -6.31 -8.43
N ARG A 297 21.24 -5.75 -9.56
CA ARG A 297 20.96 -4.31 -9.69
C ARG A 297 19.89 -3.78 -8.72
N TYR A 298 19.14 -4.67 -8.06
CA TYR A 298 18.05 -4.32 -7.15
C TYR A 298 18.47 -4.33 -5.67
N VAL A 299 19.74 -4.62 -5.36
CA VAL A 299 20.23 -4.74 -3.97
C VAL A 299 19.84 -3.56 -3.08
N TYR A 300 19.92 -2.33 -3.59
CA TYR A 300 19.57 -1.13 -2.83
C TYR A 300 18.06 -1.03 -2.59
N ALA A 301 17.23 -1.32 -3.60
CA ALA A 301 15.78 -1.30 -3.47
C ALA A 301 15.30 -2.35 -2.45
N ILE A 302 15.82 -3.58 -2.56
CA ILE A 302 15.51 -4.68 -1.64
C ILE A 302 15.92 -4.29 -0.21
N SER A 303 17.15 -3.83 -0.01
CA SER A 303 17.65 -3.44 1.32
C SER A 303 16.84 -2.29 1.93
N SER A 304 16.46 -1.29 1.12
CA SER A 304 15.62 -0.18 1.56
C SER A 304 14.22 -0.62 1.96
N ILE A 305 13.58 -1.49 1.18
CA ILE A 305 12.25 -2.02 1.50
C ILE A 305 12.30 -2.86 2.77
N GLN A 306 13.31 -3.71 2.94
CA GLN A 306 13.49 -4.49 4.17
C GLN A 306 13.66 -3.60 5.41
N ALA A 307 14.50 -2.55 5.32
CA ALA A 307 14.70 -1.60 6.40
C ALA A 307 13.39 -0.86 6.74
N LEU A 308 12.64 -0.42 5.73
CA LEU A 308 11.33 0.22 5.92
C LEU A 308 10.32 -0.73 6.57
N MET A 309 10.23 -1.98 6.12
CA MET A 309 9.35 -2.99 6.71
C MET A 309 9.68 -3.25 8.19
N PHE A 310 10.97 -3.25 8.56
CA PHE A 310 11.39 -3.35 9.96
C PHE A 310 10.94 -2.14 10.78
N GLN A 311 11.11 -0.92 10.25
CA GLN A 311 10.63 0.30 10.90
C GLN A 311 9.10 0.28 11.09
N ILE A 312 8.35 -0.11 10.06
CA ILE A 312 6.88 -0.23 10.13
C ILE A 312 6.46 -1.21 11.23
N LYS A 313 7.07 -2.41 11.29
CA LYS A 313 6.82 -3.39 12.36
C LYS A 313 7.09 -2.81 13.75
N SER A 314 8.19 -2.08 13.92
CA SER A 314 8.51 -1.45 15.19
C SER A 314 7.48 -0.39 15.59
N VAL A 315 6.98 0.39 14.64
CA VAL A 315 5.94 1.41 14.91
C VAL A 315 4.60 0.72 15.22
N LEU A 316 4.20 -0.28 14.46
CA LEU A 316 2.98 -1.07 14.71
C LEU A 316 2.95 -1.61 16.14
N LYS A 317 4.04 -2.23 16.60
CA LYS A 317 4.15 -2.74 17.97
C LYS A 317 3.96 -1.63 19.02
N ARG A 318 4.56 -0.46 18.80
CA ARG A 318 4.42 0.69 19.72
C ARG A 318 3.01 1.26 19.75
N LEU A 319 2.33 1.33 18.61
CA LEU A 319 0.95 1.83 18.52
C LEU A 319 -0.04 0.84 19.18
N LEU A 320 0.15 -0.46 18.99
CA LEU A 320 -0.63 -1.49 19.69
C LEU A 320 -0.46 -1.39 21.21
N GLU A 321 0.78 -1.22 21.70
CA GLU A 321 1.02 -0.99 23.13
C GLU A 321 0.42 0.33 23.62
N THR A 322 0.44 1.38 22.78
CA THR A 322 -0.19 2.66 23.11
C THR A 322 -1.69 2.49 23.30
N ASN A 323 -2.38 1.76 22.42
CA ASN A 323 -3.79 1.43 22.61
C ASN A 323 -4.05 0.60 23.88
N ASN A 324 -3.17 -0.35 24.19
CA ASN A 324 -3.25 -1.15 25.42
C ASN A 324 -3.16 -0.28 26.69
N MET A 325 -2.24 0.70 26.69
CA MET A 325 -2.10 1.67 27.78
C MET A 325 -3.34 2.57 27.89
N ILE A 326 -3.86 3.06 26.77
CA ILE A 326 -5.08 3.89 26.78
C ILE A 326 -6.27 3.09 27.29
N PHE A 327 -6.42 1.83 26.88
CA PHE A 327 -7.45 0.93 27.38
C PHE A 327 -7.38 0.78 28.90
N ASN A 328 -6.17 0.54 29.44
CA ASN A 328 -5.97 0.49 30.88
C ASN A 328 -6.47 1.76 31.57
N GLU A 329 -6.13 2.96 31.06
CA GLU A 329 -6.62 4.22 31.63
C GLU A 329 -8.14 4.34 31.58
N ILE A 330 -8.77 3.92 30.47
CA ILE A 330 -10.24 3.90 30.37
C ILE A 330 -10.83 2.97 31.45
N THR A 331 -10.24 1.81 31.72
CA THR A 331 -10.75 0.90 32.75
C THR A 331 -10.61 1.46 34.17
N ILE A 332 -9.59 2.27 34.45
CA ILE A 332 -9.46 2.98 35.72
C ILE A 332 -10.60 3.99 35.86
N LEU A 333 -10.88 4.77 34.80
CA LEU A 333 -12.00 5.72 34.78
C LEU A 333 -13.37 5.04 34.93
N CYS A 334 -13.51 3.82 34.40
CA CYS A 334 -14.74 3.02 34.47
C CYS A 334 -14.82 2.11 35.71
N GLN A 335 -13.81 2.12 36.60
CA GLN A 335 -13.73 1.24 37.78
C GLN A 335 -13.79 -0.27 37.44
N SER A 336 -13.32 -0.65 36.26
CA SER A 336 -13.35 -2.02 35.72
C SER A 336 -11.96 -2.63 35.57
N SER A 337 -10.92 -2.00 36.13
CA SER A 337 -9.52 -2.41 35.99
C SER A 337 -9.22 -3.81 36.52
N LYS A 338 -10.04 -4.35 37.44
CA LYS A 338 -9.92 -5.72 37.96
C LYS A 338 -10.07 -6.81 36.87
N SER A 339 -10.88 -6.55 35.85
CA SER A 339 -11.13 -7.49 34.74
C SER A 339 -10.23 -7.17 33.54
N PHE A 340 -9.39 -6.13 33.62
CA PHE A 340 -8.46 -5.75 32.56
C PHE A 340 -7.11 -6.44 32.72
N LEU A 341 -6.68 -7.15 31.69
CA LEU A 341 -5.34 -7.72 31.64
C LEU A 341 -4.40 -6.75 30.93
N ARG A 342 -3.21 -6.46 31.48
CA ARG A 342 -2.15 -5.73 30.73
C ARG A 342 -1.30 -6.64 29.84
N GLY A 343 -1.05 -7.87 30.29
CA GLY A 343 -0.23 -8.86 29.59
C GLY A 343 -0.87 -9.45 28.32
N THR A 344 -0.23 -10.50 27.81
CA THR A 344 -0.59 -11.19 26.56
C THR A 344 -1.17 -12.59 26.77
N ASN A 345 -1.25 -13.06 28.01
CA ASN A 345 -1.78 -14.37 28.36
C ASN A 345 -2.72 -14.28 29.56
N THR A 346 -3.80 -15.06 29.55
CA THR A 346 -4.74 -15.15 30.68
C THR A 346 -5.28 -16.56 30.85
N ASP A 347 -5.53 -16.94 32.09
CA ASP A 347 -6.37 -18.09 32.41
C ASP A 347 -7.82 -17.64 32.36
N MET A 348 -8.63 -18.28 31.52
CA MET A 348 -10.03 -17.91 31.37
C MET A 348 -10.82 -18.10 32.67
N TYR A 349 -10.45 -19.09 33.50
CA TYR A 349 -11.10 -19.30 34.80
C TYR A 349 -10.87 -18.15 35.79
N SER A 350 -9.89 -17.27 35.54
CA SER A 350 -9.67 -16.07 36.35
C SER A 350 -10.49 -14.86 35.89
N GLN A 351 -11.25 -14.96 34.79
CA GLN A 351 -12.04 -13.86 34.23
C GLN A 351 -13.48 -13.90 34.77
N ASP A 352 -13.85 -12.95 35.63
CA ASP A 352 -15.16 -12.87 36.30
C ASP A 352 -16.34 -12.50 35.36
N ASN A 353 -16.00 -12.05 34.16
CA ASN A 353 -16.90 -11.62 33.09
C ASN A 353 -16.97 -12.61 31.91
N TRP A 354 -16.54 -13.87 32.12
CA TRP A 354 -16.68 -14.97 31.18
C TRP A 354 -17.62 -16.06 31.75
N VAL A 355 -18.59 -16.48 30.94
CA VAL A 355 -19.49 -17.59 31.24
C VAL A 355 -19.52 -18.54 30.03
N SER A 356 -19.25 -19.81 30.26
CA SER A 356 -19.18 -20.86 29.23
C SER A 356 -20.20 -21.96 29.51
N LEU A 357 -20.71 -22.57 28.45
CA LEU A 357 -21.57 -23.74 28.53
C LEU A 357 -20.72 -24.97 28.88
N LYS A 358 -21.30 -25.91 29.63
CA LYS A 358 -20.70 -27.22 29.88
C LYS A 358 -21.04 -28.19 28.74
N GLU A 359 -20.24 -29.24 28.60
CA GLU A 359 -20.62 -30.33 27.71
C GLU A 359 -21.92 -30.99 28.21
N PRO A 360 -22.78 -31.48 27.31
CA PRO A 360 -24.05 -32.11 27.71
C PRO A 360 -23.88 -33.26 28.71
N GLU A 361 -22.77 -34.00 28.63
CA GLU A 361 -22.43 -35.11 29.52
C GLU A 361 -22.02 -34.69 30.95
N ASP A 362 -21.61 -33.43 31.13
CA ASP A 362 -21.19 -32.87 32.43
C ASP A 362 -22.36 -32.23 33.20
N LEU A 363 -23.57 -32.25 32.63
CA LEU A 363 -24.76 -31.65 33.23
C LEU A 363 -25.47 -32.64 34.16
N PRO A 364 -25.97 -32.20 35.33
CA PRO A 364 -26.64 -33.06 36.30
C PRO A 364 -28.06 -33.53 35.88
N GLY A 365 -28.51 -33.20 34.67
CA GLY A 365 -29.83 -33.55 34.14
C GLY A 365 -29.90 -33.40 32.61
N SER A 366 -31.03 -33.76 32.00
CA SER A 366 -31.25 -33.61 30.56
C SER A 366 -31.40 -32.13 30.19
N ILE A 367 -30.69 -31.69 29.15
CA ILE A 367 -30.97 -30.40 28.48
C ILE A 367 -32.39 -30.48 27.93
N GLY A 368 -33.27 -29.56 28.33
CA GLY A 368 -34.61 -29.46 27.73
C GLY A 368 -34.55 -29.09 26.24
N ASP A 369 -35.69 -28.84 25.61
CA ASP A 369 -35.77 -28.48 24.18
C ASP A 369 -35.16 -27.09 23.83
N ASP A 370 -34.56 -26.39 24.80
CA ASP A 370 -33.94 -25.09 24.61
C ASP A 370 -32.50 -25.22 24.12
N LEU A 371 -32.34 -25.13 22.80
CA LEU A 371 -31.06 -25.27 22.11
C LEU A 371 -30.03 -24.20 22.49
N ARG A 372 -30.42 -23.11 23.16
CA ARG A 372 -29.51 -22.05 23.59
C ARG A 372 -28.47 -22.54 24.60
N PHE A 373 -28.77 -23.61 25.33
CA PHE A 373 -27.87 -24.20 26.32
C PHE A 373 -27.08 -25.40 25.77
N VAL A 374 -27.24 -25.74 24.49
CA VAL A 374 -26.47 -26.81 23.85
C VAL A 374 -25.14 -26.26 23.36
N LYS A 375 -24.05 -26.67 24.01
CA LYS A 375 -22.70 -26.22 23.68
C LYS A 375 -22.37 -26.41 22.20
N GLN A 376 -21.82 -25.36 21.58
CA GLN A 376 -21.43 -25.40 20.17
C GLN A 376 -20.38 -26.50 19.94
N ARG A 377 -20.46 -27.20 18.80
CA ARG A 377 -19.58 -28.33 18.42
C ARG A 377 -19.74 -29.62 19.25
N SER A 378 -20.64 -29.65 20.23
CA SER A 378 -21.04 -30.92 20.86
C SER A 378 -21.75 -31.84 19.86
N PRO A 379 -21.79 -33.17 20.08
CA PRO A 379 -22.53 -34.08 19.23
C PRO A 379 -24.01 -33.68 19.06
N LEU A 380 -24.66 -33.28 20.16
CA LEU A 380 -26.04 -32.82 20.17
C LEU A 380 -26.24 -31.55 19.33
N TRP A 381 -25.25 -30.65 19.30
CA TRP A 381 -25.30 -29.46 18.43
C TRP A 381 -25.28 -29.84 16.94
N PHE A 382 -24.44 -30.80 16.54
CA PHE A 382 -24.41 -31.28 15.15
C PHE A 382 -25.72 -31.95 14.74
N GLU A 383 -26.30 -32.76 15.63
CA GLU A 383 -27.59 -33.42 15.41
C GLU A 383 -28.71 -32.40 15.20
N ASN A 384 -28.81 -31.38 16.06
CA ASN A 384 -29.83 -30.34 15.94
C ASN A 384 -29.69 -29.50 14.69
N ARG A 385 -28.47 -29.33 14.18
CA ARG A 385 -28.21 -28.64 12.91
C ARG A 385 -28.55 -29.48 11.69
N ASN A 386 -28.53 -30.80 11.85
CA ASN A 386 -28.84 -31.72 10.79
C ASN A 386 -30.34 -31.63 10.44
N GLY A 387 -30.65 -31.45 9.15
CA GLY A 387 -32.03 -31.32 8.68
C GLY A 387 -32.52 -29.89 8.44
N PHE A 388 -31.78 -28.86 8.87
CA PHE A 388 -32.10 -27.48 8.50
C PHE A 388 -31.69 -27.18 7.05
N ARG A 389 -32.59 -26.53 6.31
CA ARG A 389 -32.35 -26.11 4.92
C ARG A 389 -31.39 -24.92 4.84
N LEU A 390 -31.35 -24.10 5.90
CA LEU A 390 -30.48 -22.95 6.04
C LEU A 390 -29.95 -22.86 7.47
N THR A 391 -28.67 -22.51 7.58
CA THR A 391 -28.04 -22.10 8.84
C THR A 391 -27.55 -20.66 8.72
N GLY A 392 -27.41 -19.94 9.84
CA GLY A 392 -26.96 -18.53 9.85
C GLY A 392 -25.73 -18.26 8.97
N SER A 393 -24.67 -19.06 9.13
CA SER A 393 -23.42 -18.97 8.35
C SER A 393 -23.55 -19.35 6.87
N LYS A 394 -24.68 -19.92 6.44
CA LYS A 394 -24.96 -20.37 5.07
C LYS A 394 -26.01 -19.55 4.35
N ILE A 395 -26.56 -18.51 4.97
CA ILE A 395 -27.54 -17.62 4.33
C ILE A 395 -26.94 -16.97 3.07
N PHE A 396 -25.69 -16.50 3.12
CA PHE A 396 -25.06 -15.85 1.95
C PHE A 396 -25.00 -16.76 0.70
N GLU A 397 -24.58 -18.01 0.88
CA GLU A 397 -24.55 -19.03 -0.18
C GLU A 397 -25.97 -19.43 -0.59
N GLY A 398 -26.83 -19.68 0.40
CA GLY A 398 -28.20 -20.15 0.23
C GLY A 398 -29.13 -19.16 -0.45
N LEU A 399 -28.84 -17.86 -0.38
CA LEU A 399 -29.56 -16.81 -1.12
C LEU A 399 -28.94 -16.49 -2.49
N GLY A 400 -27.81 -17.12 -2.85
CA GLY A 400 -27.14 -16.86 -4.12
C GLY A 400 -26.50 -15.47 -4.23
N LEU A 401 -26.14 -14.87 -3.10
CA LEU A 401 -25.52 -13.54 -3.02
C LEU A 401 -24.05 -13.54 -3.50
N ASP A 402 -23.48 -14.72 -3.74
CA ASP A 402 -22.22 -14.88 -4.45
C ASP A 402 -22.45 -15.16 -5.95
N SER A 403 -23.01 -16.34 -6.23
CA SER A 403 -23.28 -16.79 -7.60
C SER A 403 -24.43 -17.79 -7.66
N LEU A 404 -25.07 -17.88 -8.84
CA LEU A 404 -26.09 -18.90 -9.13
C LEU A 404 -25.55 -20.33 -8.92
N LYS A 405 -24.27 -20.56 -9.25
CA LYS A 405 -23.64 -21.86 -9.11
C LYS A 405 -23.62 -22.30 -7.65
N ASN A 406 -23.28 -21.40 -6.74
CA ASN A 406 -23.24 -21.69 -5.30
C ASN A 406 -24.64 -21.85 -4.71
N LEU A 407 -25.61 -21.05 -5.16
CA LEU A 407 -27.03 -21.23 -4.81
C LEU A 407 -27.54 -22.64 -5.19
N GLN A 408 -27.31 -23.03 -6.44
CA GLN A 408 -27.73 -24.35 -6.94
C GLN A 408 -27.05 -25.49 -6.19
N LYS A 409 -25.75 -25.34 -5.87
CA LYS A 409 -24.98 -26.31 -5.10
C LYS A 409 -25.53 -26.46 -3.67
N HIS A 410 -25.81 -25.35 -2.98
CA HIS A 410 -26.44 -25.36 -1.66
C HIS A 410 -27.80 -26.03 -1.70
N HIS A 411 -28.67 -25.64 -2.65
CA HIS A 411 -29.99 -26.24 -2.85
C HIS A 411 -29.91 -27.75 -3.10
N ASP A 412 -29.03 -28.21 -4.01
CA ASP A 412 -28.86 -29.64 -4.31
C ASP A 412 -28.38 -30.42 -3.07
N LYS A 413 -27.54 -29.81 -2.22
CA LYS A 413 -27.08 -30.40 -0.96
C LYS A 413 -28.22 -30.56 0.05
N VAL A 414 -28.98 -29.49 0.33
CA VAL A 414 -29.97 -29.49 1.43
C VAL A 414 -31.34 -30.07 1.06
N ILE A 415 -31.75 -29.98 -0.21
CA ILE A 415 -33.07 -30.46 -0.64
C ILE A 415 -33.00 -31.87 -1.22
N LYS A 416 -32.03 -32.15 -2.10
CA LYS A 416 -31.92 -33.46 -2.75
C LYS A 416 -31.12 -34.47 -1.92
N LYS A 417 -30.56 -34.04 -0.78
CA LYS A 417 -29.62 -34.82 0.04
C LYS A 417 -28.56 -35.51 -0.82
N LYS A 418 -28.13 -34.84 -1.92
CA LYS A 418 -27.03 -35.38 -2.71
C LYS A 418 -25.82 -35.36 -1.79
N ASP A 419 -25.28 -36.54 -1.51
CA ASP A 419 -23.94 -36.70 -0.94
C ASP A 419 -22.94 -36.13 -1.92
N VAL A 420 -22.84 -34.81 -1.91
CA VAL A 420 -21.60 -34.17 -2.27
C VAL A 420 -20.73 -34.44 -1.04
N GLN A 421 -20.12 -35.63 -0.99
CA GLN A 421 -18.87 -35.81 -0.25
C GLN A 421 -17.90 -34.79 -0.85
N GLU A 422 -17.99 -33.55 -0.37
CA GLU A 422 -16.92 -32.61 -0.58
C GLU A 422 -15.76 -33.18 0.21
N ASN A 423 -14.82 -33.81 -0.48
CA ASN A 423 -13.50 -34.04 0.08
C ASN A 423 -12.98 -32.64 0.46
N ILE A 424 -13.15 -32.29 1.74
CA ILE A 424 -12.62 -31.06 2.30
C ILE A 424 -11.11 -31.20 2.14
N SER A 425 -10.51 -30.36 1.31
CA SER A 425 -9.06 -30.40 1.12
C SER A 425 -8.37 -30.18 2.46
N GLU A 426 -7.21 -30.81 2.67
CA GLU A 426 -6.42 -30.68 3.91
C GLU A 426 -6.20 -29.21 4.32
N ILE A 427 -5.93 -28.33 3.34
CA ILE A 427 -5.77 -26.89 3.58
C ILE A 427 -7.04 -26.23 4.15
N VAL A 428 -8.23 -26.65 3.70
CA VAL A 428 -9.49 -26.12 4.24
C VAL A 428 -9.74 -26.66 5.64
N GLN A 429 -9.43 -27.93 5.89
CA GLN A 429 -9.55 -28.53 7.22
C GLN A 429 -8.61 -27.83 8.21
N GLU A 430 -7.35 -27.59 7.84
CA GLU A 430 -6.38 -26.87 8.68
C GLU A 430 -6.86 -25.46 9.04
N ARG A 431 -7.49 -24.76 8.10
CA ARG A 431 -8.09 -23.43 8.34
C ARG A 431 -9.27 -23.50 9.32
N MET A 432 -10.11 -24.53 9.21
CA MET A 432 -11.23 -24.74 10.13
C MET A 432 -10.74 -25.09 11.53
N ASP A 433 -9.74 -25.94 11.64
CA ASP A 433 -9.12 -26.34 12.90
C ASP A 433 -8.43 -25.15 13.58
N HIS A 434 -7.74 -24.30 12.81
CA HIS A 434 -7.14 -23.06 13.31
C HIS A 434 -8.20 -22.13 13.89
N GLY A 435 -9.32 -21.93 13.17
CA GLY A 435 -10.43 -21.12 13.63
C GLY A 435 -10.98 -21.62 14.97
N THR A 436 -11.25 -22.92 15.04
CA THR A 436 -11.77 -23.62 16.22
C THR A 436 -10.84 -23.48 17.42
N LYS A 437 -9.53 -23.72 17.24
CA LYS A 437 -8.54 -23.65 18.34
C LYS A 437 -8.29 -22.23 18.82
N SER A 438 -8.46 -21.24 17.94
CA SER A 438 -8.13 -19.84 18.23
C SER A 438 -9.30 -19.04 18.82
N GLU A 439 -10.53 -19.54 18.71
CA GLU A 439 -11.73 -18.86 19.18
C GLU A 439 -11.67 -18.51 20.67
N ILE A 440 -11.17 -19.42 21.51
CA ILE A 440 -10.98 -19.15 22.95
C ILE A 440 -10.01 -18.00 23.21
N HIS A 441 -9.05 -17.74 22.32
CA HIS A 441 -8.16 -16.59 22.41
C HIS A 441 -8.85 -15.28 22.02
N ALA A 442 -9.78 -15.34 21.06
CA ALA A 442 -10.65 -14.22 20.72
C ALA A 442 -11.57 -13.86 21.90
N ILE A 443 -12.17 -14.87 22.54
CA ILE A 443 -12.98 -14.69 23.76
C ILE A 443 -12.11 -14.13 24.90
N ALA A 444 -10.91 -14.65 25.12
CA ALA A 444 -9.97 -14.12 26.12
C ALA A 444 -9.66 -12.64 25.88
N THR A 445 -9.46 -12.25 24.63
CA THR A 445 -9.21 -10.85 24.27
C THR A 445 -10.46 -9.99 24.51
N LEU A 446 -11.65 -10.50 24.18
CA LEU A 446 -12.92 -9.82 24.46
C LEU A 446 -13.08 -9.57 25.96
N THR A 447 -12.99 -10.62 26.78
CA THR A 447 -13.29 -10.56 28.21
C THR A 447 -12.22 -9.78 28.98
N SER A 448 -10.95 -9.91 28.63
CA SER A 448 -9.87 -9.29 29.40
C SER A 448 -9.44 -7.90 28.90
N LYS A 449 -9.90 -7.45 27.72
CA LYS A 449 -9.50 -6.15 27.14
C LYS A 449 -10.69 -5.31 26.67
N VAL A 450 -11.63 -5.90 25.94
CA VAL A 450 -12.68 -5.16 25.25
C VAL A 450 -13.88 -4.87 26.18
N LEU A 451 -14.41 -5.88 26.87
CA LEU A 451 -15.54 -5.70 27.80
C LEU A 451 -15.23 -4.70 28.91
N PRO A 452 -14.08 -4.76 29.62
CA PRO A 452 -13.79 -3.82 30.70
C PRO A 452 -13.77 -2.35 30.24
N VAL A 453 -13.54 -2.12 28.94
CA VAL A 453 -13.41 -0.78 28.35
C VAL A 453 -14.74 -0.26 27.81
N TYR A 454 -15.45 -1.06 27.00
CA TYR A 454 -16.67 -0.61 26.34
C TYR A 454 -17.96 -0.99 27.08
N TYR A 455 -17.92 -2.05 27.89
CA TYR A 455 -19.06 -2.67 28.56
C TYR A 455 -18.68 -3.18 29.97
N PRO A 456 -18.22 -2.29 30.87
CA PRO A 456 -17.55 -2.65 32.12
C PRO A 456 -18.38 -3.51 33.08
N ASP A 457 -19.71 -3.38 33.01
CA ASP A 457 -20.66 -4.08 33.89
C ASP A 457 -21.31 -5.31 33.23
N MET A 458 -20.84 -5.71 32.05
CA MET A 458 -21.42 -6.82 31.28
C MET A 458 -20.49 -8.03 31.26
N LYS A 459 -21.09 -9.20 31.03
CA LYS A 459 -20.39 -10.47 30.89
C LYS A 459 -20.62 -11.06 29.52
N TYR A 460 -19.64 -11.83 29.05
CA TYR A 460 -19.79 -12.71 27.91
C TYR A 460 -20.45 -14.02 28.34
N PHE A 461 -21.41 -14.48 27.54
CA PHE A 461 -22.07 -15.77 27.67
C PHE A 461 -21.89 -16.55 26.37
N GLU A 462 -21.37 -17.77 26.47
CA GLU A 462 -21.41 -18.72 25.36
C GLU A 462 -22.87 -19.10 25.05
N GLU A 463 -23.20 -19.13 23.76
CA GLU A 463 -24.55 -19.43 23.28
C GLU A 463 -24.54 -20.70 22.44
N GLY A 464 -25.65 -21.45 22.50
CA GLY A 464 -25.85 -22.65 21.69
C GLY A 464 -26.45 -22.35 20.33
N ALA A 465 -27.72 -22.70 20.14
CA ALA A 465 -28.43 -22.45 18.89
C ALA A 465 -29.85 -21.89 19.10
N PHE A 466 -30.33 -21.20 18.07
CA PHE A 466 -31.63 -20.54 18.05
C PHE A 466 -32.39 -20.93 16.78
N HIS A 467 -33.71 -21.07 16.92
CA HIS A 467 -34.62 -21.27 15.81
C HIS A 467 -35.23 -19.95 15.36
N ILE A 468 -35.02 -19.60 14.10
CA ILE A 468 -35.86 -18.61 13.42
C ILE A 468 -36.99 -19.37 12.75
N LYS A 469 -38.22 -19.02 13.14
CA LYS A 469 -39.44 -19.73 12.71
C LYS A 469 -40.11 -19.03 11.52
N HIS A 470 -40.73 -19.81 10.65
CA HIS A 470 -41.67 -19.38 9.64
C HIS A 470 -42.93 -20.27 9.74
N ASP A 471 -44.11 -19.67 9.79
CA ASP A 471 -45.39 -20.36 10.01
C ASP A 471 -45.37 -21.31 11.22
N GLY A 472 -44.73 -20.86 12.31
CA GLY A 472 -44.61 -21.61 13.56
C GLY A 472 -43.57 -22.75 13.53
N LYS A 473 -42.97 -23.05 12.38
CA LYS A 473 -41.97 -24.13 12.22
C LYS A 473 -40.54 -23.58 12.16
N PRO A 474 -39.55 -24.24 12.77
CA PRO A 474 -38.14 -23.89 12.60
C PRO A 474 -37.74 -23.90 11.12
N PHE A 475 -37.14 -22.82 10.66
CA PHE A 475 -36.81 -22.61 9.25
C PHE A 475 -35.32 -22.34 9.04
N ILE A 476 -34.73 -21.46 9.84
CA ILE A 476 -33.28 -21.21 9.88
C ILE A 476 -32.79 -21.54 11.30
N LEU A 477 -31.66 -22.23 11.38
CA LEU A 477 -30.95 -22.41 12.64
C LEU A 477 -29.71 -21.52 12.71
N VAL A 478 -29.62 -20.72 13.76
CA VAL A 478 -28.53 -19.77 13.99
C VAL A 478 -27.77 -20.19 15.24
N SER A 479 -26.45 -20.08 15.22
CA SER A 479 -25.60 -20.38 16.36
C SER A 479 -24.60 -19.24 16.51
N PRO A 480 -24.98 -18.15 17.20
CA PRO A 480 -24.04 -17.09 17.54
C PRO A 480 -22.87 -17.68 18.34
N ASP A 481 -21.69 -17.10 18.24
CA ASP A 481 -20.57 -17.59 19.05
C ASP A 481 -20.76 -17.24 20.54
N GLY A 482 -21.48 -16.16 20.82
CA GLY A 482 -21.92 -15.82 22.17
C GLY A 482 -22.80 -14.56 22.22
N SER A 483 -23.15 -14.16 23.43
CA SER A 483 -23.85 -12.91 23.72
C SER A 483 -23.16 -12.15 24.85
N ILE A 484 -23.45 -10.85 24.97
CA ILE A 484 -23.01 -9.99 26.06
C ILE A 484 -24.25 -9.44 26.74
N GLY A 485 -24.30 -9.55 28.07
CA GLY A 485 -25.44 -9.09 28.84
C GLY A 485 -25.14 -8.92 30.32
N GLN A 486 -26.20 -8.72 31.09
CA GLN A 486 -26.16 -8.73 32.55
C GLN A 486 -26.85 -9.98 33.08
N LEU A 487 -26.41 -10.44 34.24
CA LEU A 487 -27.08 -11.53 34.96
C LEU A 487 -28.14 -10.90 35.87
N GLU A 488 -29.42 -11.19 35.62
CA GLU A 488 -30.49 -10.80 36.56
C GLU A 488 -30.54 -11.82 37.70
N LEU A 489 -29.97 -11.45 38.86
CA LEU A 489 -30.05 -12.23 40.09
C LEU A 489 -31.40 -11.97 40.78
N GLY A 490 -32.16 -13.02 41.09
CA GLY A 490 -33.37 -12.94 41.92
C GLY A 490 -34.68 -13.47 41.31
N THR A 491 -34.66 -13.97 40.07
CA THR A 491 -35.76 -14.73 39.48
C THR A 491 -35.55 -16.23 39.68
N ALA A 492 -36.64 -17.02 39.81
CA ALA A 492 -36.58 -18.49 39.96
C ALA A 492 -35.85 -19.20 38.80
N HIS A 493 -35.61 -18.47 37.71
CA HIS A 493 -34.70 -18.82 36.62
C HIS A 493 -33.76 -17.64 36.46
N GLU A 494 -32.50 -17.78 36.88
CA GLU A 494 -31.44 -16.86 36.49
C GLU A 494 -31.40 -16.86 34.96
N GLN A 495 -31.85 -15.78 34.32
CA GLN A 495 -31.90 -15.66 32.87
C GLN A 495 -30.95 -14.56 32.43
N THR A 496 -30.13 -14.85 31.43
CA THR A 496 -29.41 -13.81 30.72
C THR A 496 -30.38 -13.04 29.85
N VAL A 497 -30.21 -11.72 29.86
CA VAL A 497 -30.82 -10.84 28.87
C VAL A 497 -29.69 -10.39 27.94
N PRO A 498 -29.54 -11.03 26.75
CA PRO A 498 -28.61 -10.57 25.74
C PRO A 498 -28.85 -9.10 25.42
N VAL A 499 -27.81 -8.28 25.56
CA VAL A 499 -27.80 -6.86 25.14
C VAL A 499 -27.09 -6.74 23.79
N LEU A 500 -26.04 -7.54 23.58
CA LEU A 500 -25.33 -7.63 22.30
C LEU A 500 -25.12 -9.09 21.91
N SER A 501 -25.07 -9.37 20.62
CA SER A 501 -24.57 -10.64 20.09
C SER A 501 -23.06 -10.53 19.76
N CYS A 502 -22.36 -11.67 19.66
CA CYS A 502 -20.94 -11.75 19.30
C CYS A 502 -20.70 -12.71 18.15
N GLU A 503 -19.81 -12.31 17.25
CA GLU A 503 -19.30 -13.13 16.16
C GLU A 503 -17.77 -13.02 16.12
N PHE A 504 -17.07 -14.14 16.28
CA PHE A 504 -15.62 -14.22 16.23
C PHE A 504 -15.15 -14.77 14.89
N LYS A 505 -14.06 -14.21 14.39
CA LYS A 505 -13.30 -14.76 13.27
C LYS A 505 -11.83 -14.80 13.63
N CYS A 506 -11.22 -15.96 13.39
CA CYS A 506 -9.78 -16.15 13.51
C CYS A 506 -9.22 -16.52 12.14
N PRO A 507 -8.87 -15.53 11.29
CA PRO A 507 -8.35 -15.79 9.96
C PRO A 507 -7.05 -16.59 10.02
N PHE A 508 -6.95 -17.60 9.16
CA PHE A 508 -5.72 -18.37 9.04
C PHE A 508 -4.56 -17.46 8.57
N PRO A 509 -3.37 -17.55 9.19
CA PRO A 509 -2.23 -16.72 8.83
C PRO A 509 -1.89 -16.84 7.34
N ASN A 510 -1.76 -15.70 6.67
CA ASN A 510 -1.41 -15.64 5.26
C ASN A 510 -0.55 -14.42 4.99
N GLU A 511 0.68 -14.63 4.54
CA GLU A 511 1.64 -13.56 4.23
C GLU A 511 1.21 -12.62 3.10
N ASN A 512 0.23 -13.04 2.30
CA ASN A 512 -0.25 -12.29 1.14
C ASN A 512 -1.47 -11.42 1.44
N THR A 513 -1.97 -11.44 2.67
CA THR A 513 -3.11 -10.62 3.10
C THR A 513 -2.83 -9.93 4.42
N ILE A 514 -3.53 -8.82 4.66
CA ILE A 514 -3.57 -8.22 5.98
C ILE A 514 -4.14 -9.26 6.97
N PRO A 515 -3.52 -9.46 8.14
CA PRO A 515 -3.88 -10.56 9.04
C PRO A 515 -5.27 -10.39 9.66
N VAL A 516 -5.69 -9.14 9.90
CA VAL A 516 -6.99 -8.78 10.49
C VAL A 516 -7.93 -8.16 9.46
N HIS A 517 -9.22 -8.12 9.78
CA HIS A 517 -10.22 -7.42 8.95
C HIS A 517 -10.32 -5.93 9.34
N TYR A 518 -10.17 -5.03 8.36
CA TYR A 518 -10.49 -3.60 8.52
C TYR A 518 -11.88 -3.20 7.99
N THR A 519 -12.60 -4.18 7.43
CA THR A 519 -14.04 -4.08 7.14
C THR A 519 -14.63 -5.48 7.30
N ILE A 520 -15.87 -5.59 7.79
CA ILE A 520 -16.57 -6.86 7.83
C ILE A 520 -16.73 -7.37 6.38
N PRO A 521 -16.23 -8.58 6.05
CA PRO A 521 -16.47 -9.19 4.74
C PRO A 521 -17.96 -9.30 4.46
N THR A 522 -18.39 -8.88 3.26
CA THR A 522 -19.82 -8.82 2.87
C THR A 522 -20.54 -10.14 3.10
N ARG A 523 -19.86 -11.27 2.90
CA ARG A 523 -20.41 -12.61 3.14
C ARG A 523 -20.89 -12.89 4.57
N TYR A 524 -20.40 -12.15 5.57
CA TYR A 524 -20.80 -12.32 6.97
C TYR A 524 -21.98 -11.44 7.38
N ILE A 525 -22.39 -10.45 6.56
CA ILE A 525 -23.52 -9.57 6.90
C ILE A 525 -24.82 -10.35 7.13
N PRO A 526 -25.21 -11.33 6.29
CA PRO A 526 -26.45 -12.07 6.53
C PRO A 526 -26.36 -12.92 7.80
N GLN A 527 -25.16 -13.40 8.14
CA GLN A 527 -24.91 -14.17 9.35
C GLN A 527 -25.12 -13.30 10.60
N ILE A 528 -24.46 -12.13 10.69
CA ILE A 528 -24.58 -11.26 11.86
C ILE A 528 -25.99 -10.68 12.03
N LEU A 529 -26.72 -10.44 10.93
CA LEU A 529 -28.13 -10.03 11.00
C LEU A 529 -29.01 -11.16 11.53
N ALA A 530 -28.76 -12.40 11.11
CA ALA A 530 -29.50 -13.56 11.62
C ALA A 530 -29.22 -13.79 13.11
N GLU A 531 -27.98 -13.60 13.55
CA GLU A 531 -27.58 -13.70 14.96
C GLU A 531 -28.33 -12.67 15.80
N MET A 532 -28.26 -11.38 15.42
CA MET A 532 -29.01 -10.30 16.07
C MET A 532 -30.53 -10.55 16.10
N ALA A 533 -31.10 -11.03 14.99
CA ALA A 533 -32.52 -11.36 14.91
C ALA A 533 -32.90 -12.52 15.85
N SER A 534 -32.03 -13.50 16.00
CA SER A 534 -32.26 -14.69 16.83
C SER A 534 -32.06 -14.45 18.32
N THR A 535 -31.11 -13.57 18.69
CA THR A 535 -30.85 -13.17 20.09
C THR A 535 -31.71 -11.98 20.52
N HIS A 536 -32.51 -11.41 19.61
CA HIS A 536 -33.31 -10.21 19.83
C HIS A 536 -32.48 -9.01 20.29
N THR A 537 -31.30 -8.81 19.70
CA THR A 537 -30.38 -7.71 20.02
C THR A 537 -30.28 -6.72 18.87
N GLU A 538 -30.22 -5.42 19.18
CA GLU A 538 -30.06 -4.35 18.19
C GLU A 538 -28.61 -4.13 17.74
N THR A 539 -27.65 -4.81 18.38
CA THR A 539 -26.23 -4.61 18.15
C THR A 539 -25.46 -5.92 18.27
N LEU A 540 -24.41 -6.06 17.44
CA LEU A 540 -23.46 -7.17 17.49
C LEU A 540 -22.02 -6.65 17.51
N LEU A 541 -21.15 -7.33 18.27
CA LEU A 541 -19.71 -7.17 18.17
C LEU A 541 -19.12 -8.20 17.21
N TYR A 542 -18.51 -7.72 16.14
CA TYR A 542 -17.74 -8.55 15.22
C TYR A 542 -16.26 -8.41 15.57
N ILE A 543 -15.63 -9.53 15.94
CA ILE A 543 -14.29 -9.57 16.50
C ILE A 543 -13.41 -10.43 15.60
N CYS A 544 -12.36 -9.84 15.05
CA CYS A 544 -11.38 -10.54 14.22
C CYS A 544 -10.06 -10.65 14.98
N TRP A 545 -9.77 -11.84 15.47
CA TRP A 545 -8.59 -12.15 16.27
C TRP A 545 -7.47 -12.74 15.40
N THR A 546 -6.25 -12.32 15.67
CA THR A 546 -5.01 -12.97 15.21
C THR A 546 -4.03 -13.04 16.35
N GLU A 547 -2.92 -13.75 16.19
CA GLU A 547 -1.90 -13.85 17.24
C GLU A 547 -1.32 -12.49 17.67
N ASP A 548 -1.15 -11.55 16.73
CA ASP A 548 -0.57 -10.23 17.02
C ASP A 548 -1.58 -9.25 17.63
N SER A 549 -2.81 -9.23 17.09
CA SER A 549 -3.80 -8.19 17.39
C SER A 549 -5.23 -8.61 17.08
N THR A 550 -6.18 -7.89 17.67
CA THR A 550 -7.62 -8.08 17.48
C THR A 550 -8.27 -6.78 17.04
N THR A 551 -9.08 -6.82 15.98
CA THR A 551 -9.94 -5.70 15.56
C THR A 551 -11.37 -5.92 16.00
N VAL A 552 -12.04 -4.85 16.46
CA VAL A 552 -13.42 -4.91 16.95
C VAL A 552 -14.29 -3.94 16.16
N PHE A 553 -15.45 -4.45 15.72
CA PHE A 553 -16.49 -3.67 15.06
C PHE A 553 -17.79 -3.78 15.83
N ARG A 554 -18.56 -2.69 15.83
CA ARG A 554 -19.93 -2.65 16.30
C ARG A 554 -20.86 -2.54 15.10
N ALA A 555 -21.73 -3.53 14.91
CA ALA A 555 -22.72 -3.56 13.84
C ALA A 555 -24.11 -3.34 14.44
N LYS A 556 -24.93 -2.49 13.81
CA LYS A 556 -26.33 -2.24 14.20
C LYS A 556 -27.28 -3.12 13.40
N PHE A 557 -28.35 -3.60 14.01
CA PHE A 557 -29.37 -4.35 13.29
C PHE A 557 -30.03 -3.48 12.22
N ASP A 558 -30.31 -4.08 11.06
CA ASP A 558 -31.06 -3.46 9.96
C ASP A 558 -32.24 -4.37 9.67
N SER A 559 -33.39 -4.01 10.24
CA SER A 559 -34.62 -4.79 10.14
C SER A 559 -35.09 -4.93 8.70
N ASP A 560 -34.92 -3.88 7.89
CA ASP A 560 -35.41 -3.86 6.52
C ASP A 560 -34.57 -4.81 5.65
N LEU A 561 -33.24 -4.71 5.76
CA LEU A 561 -32.33 -5.63 5.08
C LEU A 561 -32.53 -7.08 5.54
N TRP A 562 -32.74 -7.29 6.83
CA TRP A 562 -33.03 -8.63 7.37
C TRP A 562 -34.34 -9.20 6.82
N GLU A 563 -35.44 -8.44 6.81
CA GLU A 563 -36.73 -8.92 6.31
C GLU A 563 -36.69 -9.18 4.79
N MET A 564 -35.91 -8.41 4.02
CA MET A 564 -35.64 -8.73 2.61
C MET A 564 -34.94 -10.09 2.45
N MET A 565 -33.88 -10.34 3.24
CA MET A 565 -33.14 -11.61 3.21
C MET A 565 -34.01 -12.79 3.66
N LYS A 566 -34.80 -12.60 4.71
CA LYS A 566 -35.73 -13.61 5.24
C LYS A 566 -36.83 -13.93 4.24
N THR A 567 -37.39 -12.92 3.56
CA THR A 567 -38.39 -13.11 2.49
C THR A 567 -37.80 -13.92 1.33
N GLU A 568 -36.57 -13.60 0.91
CA GLU A 568 -35.87 -14.37 -0.12
C GLU A 568 -35.63 -15.82 0.32
N ALA A 569 -35.21 -16.02 1.57
CA ALA A 569 -35.01 -17.34 2.14
C ALA A 569 -36.31 -18.16 2.11
N ILE A 570 -37.43 -17.57 2.54
CA ILE A 570 -38.75 -18.21 2.54
C ILE A 570 -39.17 -18.56 1.11
N SER A 571 -38.96 -17.67 0.14
CA SER A 571 -39.24 -17.94 -1.28
C SER A 571 -38.46 -19.15 -1.81
N LEU A 572 -37.18 -19.26 -1.43
CA LEU A 572 -36.28 -20.30 -1.91
C LEU A 572 -36.42 -21.64 -1.18
N TYR A 573 -36.80 -21.64 0.11
CA TYR A 573 -36.74 -22.84 0.96
C TYR A 573 -37.96 -23.05 1.86
N GLY A 574 -38.90 -22.11 1.93
CA GLY A 574 -40.08 -22.18 2.82
C GLY A 574 -41.17 -23.12 2.30
N GLN A 575 -41.20 -23.39 0.99
CA GLN A 575 -42.17 -24.30 0.39
C GLN A 575 -41.89 -25.76 0.75
N GLU A 576 -42.92 -26.62 0.81
CA GLU A 576 -42.74 -28.04 1.15
C GLU A 576 -41.78 -28.75 0.18
N ALA A 577 -41.93 -28.49 -1.13
CA ALA A 577 -41.07 -28.99 -2.20
C ALA A 577 -40.42 -27.82 -2.99
N PRO A 578 -39.31 -27.24 -2.48
CA PRO A 578 -38.63 -26.13 -3.13
C PRO A 578 -38.12 -26.49 -4.53
N LYS A 579 -38.35 -25.58 -5.49
CA LYS A 579 -37.84 -25.74 -6.86
C LYS A 579 -36.40 -25.26 -6.94
N ARG A 580 -35.55 -26.05 -7.61
CA ARG A 580 -34.16 -25.70 -7.85
C ARG A 580 -34.06 -24.39 -8.64
N PRO A 581 -33.34 -23.36 -8.13
CA PRO A 581 -33.21 -22.08 -8.82
C PRO A 581 -32.49 -22.21 -10.17
N THR A 582 -33.02 -21.55 -11.20
CA THR A 582 -32.41 -21.47 -12.54
C THR A 582 -31.78 -20.12 -12.84
N ARG A 583 -32.07 -19.10 -12.03
CA ARG A 583 -31.50 -17.75 -12.09
C ARG A 583 -31.40 -17.14 -10.69
N VAL A 584 -30.52 -16.17 -10.52
CA VAL A 584 -30.50 -15.32 -9.32
C VAL A 584 -31.71 -14.39 -9.39
N SER A 585 -32.43 -14.21 -8.30
CA SER A 585 -33.57 -13.29 -8.24
C SER A 585 -33.11 -11.83 -8.36
N ASP A 586 -34.01 -10.95 -8.79
CA ASP A 586 -33.72 -9.52 -8.78
C ASP A 586 -33.60 -8.98 -7.35
N ASN A 587 -34.37 -9.55 -6.41
CA ASN A 587 -34.25 -9.26 -4.98
C ASN A 587 -32.85 -9.57 -4.43
N ALA A 588 -32.21 -10.66 -4.85
CA ALA A 588 -30.82 -10.95 -4.47
C ALA A 588 -29.79 -9.95 -5.04
N LYS A 589 -30.10 -9.20 -6.11
CA LYS A 589 -29.26 -8.06 -6.54
C LYS A 589 -29.43 -6.88 -5.59
N GLU A 590 -30.66 -6.53 -5.28
CA GLU A 590 -30.99 -5.42 -4.36
C GLU A 590 -30.40 -5.67 -2.96
N ILE A 591 -30.52 -6.89 -2.44
CA ILE A 591 -29.90 -7.30 -1.16
C ILE A 591 -28.38 -7.03 -1.19
N ARG A 592 -27.68 -7.36 -2.28
CA ARG A 592 -26.22 -7.13 -2.39
C ARG A 592 -25.86 -5.65 -2.36
N GLU A 593 -26.65 -4.81 -3.00
CA GLU A 593 -26.44 -3.36 -3.00
C GLU A 593 -26.66 -2.79 -1.59
N ARG A 594 -27.75 -3.18 -0.93
CA ARG A 594 -28.06 -2.81 0.46
C ARG A 594 -27.02 -3.31 1.46
N MET A 595 -26.42 -4.47 1.23
CA MET A 595 -25.30 -4.97 2.06
C MET A 595 -24.04 -4.10 1.93
N ILE A 596 -23.78 -3.53 0.75
CA ILE A 596 -22.65 -2.61 0.56
C ILE A 596 -22.91 -1.30 1.31
N GLU A 597 -24.14 -0.78 1.24
CA GLU A 597 -24.59 0.38 2.00
C GLU A 597 -24.49 0.13 3.51
N TYR A 598 -25.01 -1.00 4.00
CA TYR A 598 -24.98 -1.41 5.40
C TYR A 598 -23.57 -1.34 6.00
N LYS A 599 -22.53 -1.77 5.25
CA LYS A 599 -21.13 -1.68 5.71
C LYS A 599 -20.66 -0.25 5.98
N GLN A 600 -21.24 0.72 5.31
CA GLN A 600 -20.85 2.13 5.40
C GLN A 600 -21.66 2.85 6.48
N THR A 601 -22.94 2.50 6.65
CA THR A 601 -23.89 3.23 7.50
C THR A 601 -24.12 2.57 8.86
N ASN A 602 -24.04 1.24 8.95
CA ASN A 602 -24.45 0.48 10.13
C ASN A 602 -23.29 -0.21 10.85
N VAL A 603 -22.07 -0.17 10.30
CA VAL A 603 -20.88 -0.79 10.88
C VAL A 603 -19.88 0.28 11.31
N GLU A 604 -19.51 0.24 12.58
CA GLU A 604 -18.50 1.11 13.17
C GLU A 604 -17.25 0.31 13.55
N PHE A 605 -16.09 0.76 13.08
CA PHE A 605 -14.81 0.26 13.57
C PHE A 605 -14.48 0.92 14.92
N LEU A 606 -14.34 0.12 15.98
CA LEU A 606 -14.06 0.62 17.32
C LEU A 606 -12.56 0.77 17.55
N CYS A 607 -11.80 -0.31 17.34
CA CYS A 607 -10.38 -0.34 17.67
C CYS A 607 -9.62 -1.53 17.05
N GLU A 608 -8.29 -1.44 17.11
CA GLU A 608 -7.37 -2.57 17.06
C GLU A 608 -6.48 -2.57 18.29
N ILE A 609 -6.38 -3.71 18.98
CA ILE A 609 -5.64 -3.88 20.23
C ILE A 609 -4.73 -5.13 20.19
N PRO A 610 -3.71 -5.24 21.07
CA PRO A 610 -2.95 -6.48 21.21
C PRO A 610 -3.86 -7.65 21.60
N SER A 611 -3.61 -8.80 20.98
CA SER A 611 -4.32 -10.03 21.30
C SER A 611 -3.85 -10.64 22.61
N VAL A 612 -4.76 -11.39 23.24
CA VAL A 612 -4.50 -12.20 24.42
C VAL A 612 -4.66 -13.67 24.04
N LYS A 613 -3.73 -14.50 24.51
CA LYS A 613 -3.85 -15.96 24.43
C LYS A 613 -4.42 -16.52 25.73
N CYS A 614 -5.36 -17.44 25.58
CA CYS A 614 -5.82 -18.26 26.70
C CYS A 614 -4.74 -19.29 27.05
N THR A 615 -4.35 -19.34 28.32
CA THR A 615 -3.49 -20.38 28.89
C THR A 615 -4.31 -21.25 29.83
N THR A 616 -4.41 -22.54 29.56
CA THR A 616 -4.98 -23.50 30.51
C THR A 616 -3.90 -23.91 31.50
N ASN A 617 -3.72 -23.14 32.58
CA ASN A 617 -3.00 -23.65 33.73
C ASN A 617 -3.95 -24.60 34.46
N GLY A 618 -3.64 -25.90 34.52
CA GLY A 618 -4.47 -26.92 35.20
C GLY A 618 -4.65 -26.70 36.72
N ILE A 619 -4.30 -25.52 37.25
CA ILE A 619 -4.33 -25.12 38.65
C ILE A 619 -5.70 -24.49 39.01
N SER A 620 -6.45 -23.92 38.05
CA SER A 620 -7.70 -23.19 38.36
C SER A 620 -8.99 -24.04 38.34
N GLN A 621 -8.92 -25.34 38.03
CA GLN A 621 -10.10 -26.23 38.09
C GLN A 621 -10.59 -26.50 39.53
N THR A 622 -9.86 -26.04 40.55
CA THR A 622 -10.19 -26.26 41.97
C THR A 622 -11.04 -25.15 42.59
N ASN A 623 -11.30 -24.04 41.90
CA ASN A 623 -12.21 -23.02 42.42
C ASN A 623 -13.66 -23.48 42.22
N THR A 624 -14.25 -23.99 43.29
CA THR A 624 -15.69 -24.27 43.44
C THR A 624 -16.58 -23.02 43.24
N GLU A 625 -15.99 -21.85 43.00
CA GLU A 625 -16.63 -20.55 42.79
C GLU A 625 -16.37 -19.96 41.38
N THR A 626 -16.22 -20.79 40.34
CA THR A 626 -16.08 -20.35 38.92
C THR A 626 -17.17 -20.92 38.01
N PRO A 627 -17.43 -20.27 36.87
CA PRO A 627 -18.48 -19.25 36.65
C PRO A 627 -19.91 -19.83 36.72
N TYR A 628 -20.91 -18.95 36.94
CA TYR A 628 -22.35 -19.27 37.00
C TYR A 628 -22.76 -20.36 35.99
N VAL A 629 -22.97 -21.56 36.51
CA VAL A 629 -23.61 -22.65 35.79
C VAL A 629 -25.09 -22.31 35.79
N PHE A 630 -25.68 -22.07 34.63
CA PHE A 630 -27.13 -22.01 34.54
C PHE A 630 -27.70 -23.30 35.15
N PRO A 631 -28.52 -23.23 36.21
CA PRO A 631 -29.32 -24.38 36.56
C PRO A 631 -30.25 -24.61 35.38
N LEU A 632 -30.12 -25.80 34.78
CA LEU A 632 -31.13 -26.42 33.94
C LEU A 632 -32.50 -26.03 34.49
N THR A 633 -33.37 -25.52 33.63
CA THR A 633 -34.80 -25.50 33.96
C THR A 633 -35.17 -26.96 34.15
N ILE A 634 -35.12 -27.45 35.39
CA ILE A 634 -35.66 -28.75 35.72
C ILE A 634 -37.13 -28.61 35.38
N VAL A 635 -37.54 -29.30 34.31
CA VAL A 635 -38.95 -29.44 33.98
C VAL A 635 -39.56 -30.22 35.13
N ASN A 636 -40.03 -29.51 36.16
CA ASN A 636 -40.96 -30.10 37.10
C ASN A 636 -42.24 -30.33 36.31
N GLU A 637 -42.54 -31.59 36.01
CA GLU A 637 -43.77 -32.04 35.32
C GLU A 637 -45.08 -31.59 36.00
N ASN A 638 -45.01 -30.84 37.10
CA ASN A 638 -46.15 -30.33 37.87
C ASN A 638 -46.42 -28.82 37.72
N ALA A 639 -45.70 -28.08 36.87
CA ALA A 639 -45.78 -26.61 36.79
C ALA A 639 -46.64 -26.04 35.63
N GLU A 640 -47.72 -26.72 35.23
CA GLU A 640 -48.67 -26.19 34.23
C GLU A 640 -49.49 -24.96 34.72
N SER A 641 -49.36 -24.55 35.98
CA SER A 641 -50.18 -23.47 36.57
C SER A 641 -49.58 -22.06 36.48
N GLU A 642 -48.26 -21.89 36.27
CA GLU A 642 -47.62 -20.56 36.36
C GLU A 642 -47.46 -19.80 35.02
N SER A 643 -47.62 -20.49 33.88
CA SER A 643 -47.52 -19.89 32.53
C SER A 643 -48.56 -18.79 32.25
N LYS A 644 -49.67 -18.75 33.01
CA LYS A 644 -50.68 -17.68 32.90
C LYS A 644 -50.27 -16.35 33.53
N TYR A 645 -49.28 -16.30 34.41
CA TYR A 645 -48.96 -15.09 35.16
C TYR A 645 -48.07 -14.11 34.36
N LEU A 646 -47.18 -14.63 33.51
CA LEU A 646 -46.19 -13.82 32.76
C LEU A 646 -46.76 -13.02 31.57
N LYS A 647 -47.94 -13.38 31.05
CA LYS A 647 -48.59 -12.60 29.97
C LYS A 647 -49.20 -11.27 30.44
N SER A 648 -49.29 -11.02 31.75
CA SER A 648 -49.98 -9.84 32.30
C SER A 648 -49.09 -8.60 32.51
N LYS A 649 -47.75 -8.72 32.48
CA LYS A 649 -46.83 -7.59 32.75
C LYS A 649 -46.26 -6.87 31.53
N ALA A 650 -46.46 -7.39 30.31
CA ALA A 650 -45.95 -6.78 29.08
C ALA A 650 -46.75 -5.54 28.58
N TYR A 651 -47.77 -5.07 29.32
CA TYR A 651 -48.66 -4.00 28.88
C TYR A 651 -48.63 -2.69 29.67
N ILE A 652 -47.67 -2.49 30.58
CA ILE A 652 -47.57 -1.22 31.33
C ILE A 652 -46.13 -0.72 31.37
N LYS A 653 -45.77 0.09 30.36
CA LYS A 653 -44.95 1.31 30.51
C LYS A 653 -44.90 2.08 29.18
N LYS A 654 -45.91 2.93 28.99
CA LYS A 654 -45.82 4.15 28.17
C LYS A 654 -46.12 5.31 29.13
N SER A 655 -45.07 6.07 29.45
CA SER A 655 -45.12 7.44 29.97
C SER A 655 -43.75 8.04 29.82
#